data_AF-Q2A734-F1
#
_entry.id   AF-Q2A734-F1
#
_cell.length_a   1.000
_cell.length_b   1.000
_cell.length_c   1.000
_cell.angle_alpha   90.00
_cell.angle_beta   90.00
_cell.angle_gamma   90.00
#
_symmetry.space_group_name_H-M   'P 1'
#
loop_
_entity.id
_entity.type
_entity.pdbx_description
1 polymer ?
#
loop_
_entity_poly.entity_id
_entity_poly.type
_entity_poly.pdbx_seq_one_letter_code
_entity_poly.pdbx_strand_id
1 'polypeptide(L)'
;MSHSPSHTSPHRAPPTSGKKHYRAKSISRSSVDLDNSETGALLLTSNGLSPDGEDHSGYPPQTLAGGAAGISSRAWSSKRMPLGSRRLALLLFGFVALIVLFGRRDSRDAVVGYVNGKAGQVGQAYQNNAPWKAKPDQENKNAVGFPVTSPPAATTPAKAPVTGTSAHTVRQKPALHPDPSKTTRCEGTGPRPLDHKGNPRPLVQYALMIDAGSTGSRIHVYRFNYCSQSPELEDEYFEMLKGGLSNYGTNPEAAADSLRPLLKSALQRVPAKLRKCTPVAVKATAGLRLLPGKQAEDVIKAVRHMLENEYPFPIADGTKASKGVEIMEGKDEGVFAWITVNYLLNRIGSSLPNKQETAAVMDLGGGSTQIVFEPSFTSALQGMQPGEHVYQLNAFGTKPYTLYQNSYLGYGLMQARMSINSLTAFTYSLAHPKAVLTGSAHNGAQGSLEWTSLRPETTRIPSPCFTNGRTKIVLISQPDQKTHANVTMVGTDGGFPACRRLVEVMMDKDAVCTSKSCSFGGVYQPSLMETFKTAPIIALSYFYDRLEPLGLGPKFKIKDLEAVAHRACAYSNTDTQGFGAAAIAELEDRPETCLDLSFMHGLLSLGYELGSDREISIAKKLGGTELGWCLGAQLAVLDEHGLICKA
;
A
#
# COMPACT_ATOMS: atom_id res chain seq x y z
N MET A 1 60.71 25.56 70.62
CA MET A 1 61.63 25.92 69.52
C MET A 1 60.85 26.73 68.49
N SER A 2 61.54 27.63 67.78
CA SER A 2 61.13 28.39 66.57
C SER A 2 60.15 27.68 65.61
N HIS A 3 59.36 28.33 64.75
CA HIS A 3 58.84 29.70 64.59
C HIS A 3 57.99 29.69 63.29
N SER A 4 56.74 30.14 63.39
CA SER A 4 55.89 30.92 62.46
C SER A 4 56.56 31.74 61.31
N PRO A 5 55.81 32.40 60.38
CA PRO A 5 54.52 32.05 59.74
C PRO A 5 54.24 32.59 58.28
N SER A 6 53.16 32.11 57.63
CA SER A 6 52.12 32.88 56.86
C SER A 6 52.42 33.75 55.59
N HIS A 7 51.30 34.07 54.89
CA HIS A 7 51.07 35.13 53.86
C HIS A 7 51.64 34.88 52.43
N THR A 8 51.05 35.40 51.33
CA THR A 8 49.91 36.34 51.14
C THR A 8 49.11 36.05 49.85
N SER A 9 47.93 36.67 49.68
CA SER A 9 47.17 36.75 48.42
C SER A 9 46.69 38.20 48.18
N PRO A 10 46.63 38.69 46.93
CA PRO A 10 45.83 39.88 46.59
C PRO A 10 44.93 39.73 45.33
N HIS A 11 43.74 40.32 45.38
CA HIS A 11 42.86 40.52 44.21
C HIS A 11 43.10 41.87 43.50
N ARG A 12 43.11 41.90 42.16
CA ARG A 12 42.33 42.85 41.33
C ARG A 12 42.22 42.39 39.88
N ALA A 13 41.37 43.06 39.08
CA ALA A 13 40.93 42.64 37.74
C ALA A 13 41.02 43.82 36.73
N PRO A 14 40.27 43.81 35.60
CA PRO A 14 40.55 43.14 34.31
C PRO A 14 41.02 44.15 33.22
N PRO A 15 41.21 43.74 31.94
CA PRO A 15 40.28 44.26 30.92
C PRO A 15 40.03 43.41 29.63
N THR A 16 38.97 43.80 28.91
CA THR A 16 38.78 43.77 27.43
C THR A 16 38.82 42.47 26.60
N SER A 17 37.62 41.94 26.33
CA SER A 17 37.02 41.73 24.99
C SER A 17 37.87 41.24 23.79
N GLY A 18 37.55 40.04 23.30
CA GLY A 18 38.01 39.51 22.00
C GLY A 18 36.87 39.13 21.03
N LYS A 19 36.07 40.09 20.54
CA LYS A 19 35.11 39.83 19.45
C LYS A 19 35.84 39.79 18.10
N LYS A 20 35.77 38.67 17.37
CA LYS A 20 36.06 38.62 15.93
C LYS A 20 34.79 38.32 15.14
N HIS A 21 34.27 39.34 14.47
CA HIS A 21 33.26 39.17 13.43
C HIS A 21 33.91 38.51 12.19
N TYR A 22 33.25 37.53 11.59
CA TYR A 22 33.37 37.34 10.15
C TYR A 22 32.22 38.05 9.43
N ARG A 23 32.55 38.61 8.26
CA ARG A 23 31.85 39.73 7.65
C ARG A 23 31.10 39.26 6.42
N ALA A 24 29.77 39.32 6.45
CA ALA A 24 28.97 39.14 5.25
C ALA A 24 29.37 40.19 4.21
N LYS A 25 29.74 39.75 3.00
CA LYS A 25 29.94 40.63 1.85
C LYS A 25 28.65 40.65 1.02
N SER A 26 27.93 41.76 1.08
CA SER A 26 27.02 42.15 0.01
C SER A 26 27.80 42.88 -1.08
N ILE A 27 27.57 42.49 -2.33
CA ILE A 27 27.89 43.23 -3.56
C ILE A 27 26.62 43.07 -4.40
N SER A 28 25.61 43.90 -4.15
CA SER A 28 25.32 45.13 -4.91
C SER A 28 24.94 44.85 -6.37
N ARG A 29 23.68 45.12 -6.71
CA ARG A 29 23.15 45.06 -8.07
C ARG A 29 23.95 45.94 -9.02
N SER A 30 24.12 45.49 -10.26
CA SER A 30 24.10 46.35 -11.44
C SER A 30 22.79 46.10 -12.20
N SER A 31 22.22 47.16 -12.77
CA SER A 31 20.95 47.15 -13.49
C SER A 31 21.16 47.12 -14.99
N VAL A 32 20.33 46.39 -15.71
CA VAL A 32 19.98 46.67 -17.11
C VAL A 32 18.48 46.50 -17.25
N ASP A 33 17.76 47.61 -17.28
CA ASP A 33 16.42 47.66 -17.86
C ASP A 33 16.55 47.69 -19.39
N LEU A 34 15.55 47.17 -20.10
CA LEU A 34 14.93 47.88 -21.24
C LEU A 34 13.61 47.20 -21.65
N ASP A 35 12.66 48.02 -22.08
CA ASP A 35 11.28 47.65 -22.35
C ASP A 35 11.02 47.16 -23.80
N ASN A 36 9.93 46.41 -23.93
CA ASN A 36 9.01 46.24 -25.06
C ASN A 36 9.38 46.76 -26.46
N SER A 37 9.21 45.89 -27.47
CA SER A 37 8.49 46.26 -28.69
C SER A 37 7.69 45.07 -29.26
N GLU A 38 6.55 45.36 -29.90
CA GLU A 38 5.70 44.40 -30.62
C GLU A 38 5.81 44.60 -32.15
N THR A 39 5.10 43.75 -32.93
CA THR A 39 4.64 43.92 -34.34
C THR A 39 5.55 43.47 -35.50
N GLY A 40 4.91 43.00 -36.60
CA GLY A 40 5.49 42.72 -37.94
C GLY A 40 6.30 41.42 -38.05
N ALA A 41 5.88 40.29 -38.66
CA ALA A 41 4.84 39.94 -39.66
C ALA A 41 5.17 40.24 -41.15
N LEU A 42 4.90 39.24 -42.03
CA LEU A 42 4.91 39.27 -43.52
C LEU A 42 6.32 39.23 -44.18
N LEU A 43 6.59 38.59 -45.34
CA LEU A 43 5.79 37.79 -46.31
C LEU A 43 6.67 37.00 -47.33
N LEU A 44 6.14 35.90 -47.93
CA LEU A 44 6.55 35.25 -49.23
C LEU A 44 7.97 34.60 -49.30
N THR A 45 8.38 33.67 -50.19
CA THR A 45 7.84 32.76 -51.27
C THR A 45 8.99 31.79 -51.69
N SER A 46 8.84 30.65 -52.39
CA SER A 46 7.78 29.62 -52.58
C SER A 46 8.37 28.47 -53.46
N ASN A 47 7.59 27.40 -53.74
CA ASN A 47 7.92 26.26 -54.64
C ASN A 47 9.00 25.29 -54.07
N GLY A 48 9.03 23.98 -54.34
CA GLY A 48 8.17 23.00 -55.05
C GLY A 48 8.82 21.60 -54.83
N LEU A 49 8.22 20.42 -55.08
CA LEU A 49 7.10 19.98 -55.92
C LEU A 49 6.41 18.73 -55.30
N SER A 50 5.21 18.40 -55.80
CA SER A 50 4.48 17.11 -55.62
C SER A 50 4.72 16.21 -56.88
N PRO A 51 4.00 15.09 -57.18
CA PRO A 51 2.89 14.42 -56.46
C PRO A 51 2.95 12.87 -56.43
N ASP A 52 1.91 12.27 -55.82
CA ASP A 52 1.04 11.15 -56.29
C ASP A 52 0.19 10.71 -55.06
N GLY A 53 -1.13 10.43 -55.08
CA GLY A 53 -2.14 10.27 -56.14
C GLY A 53 -2.65 8.82 -56.21
N GLU A 54 -3.93 8.43 -56.31
CA GLU A 54 -5.28 9.06 -56.18
C GLU A 54 -6.31 7.91 -55.91
N ASP A 55 -7.50 8.02 -55.28
CA ASP A 55 -8.12 9.01 -54.39
C ASP A 55 -8.94 8.27 -53.27
N HIS A 56 -10.27 8.00 -53.24
CA HIS A 56 -11.46 8.49 -53.96
C HIS A 56 -12.81 8.19 -53.24
N SER A 57 -13.89 8.86 -53.70
CA SER A 57 -15.35 8.62 -53.49
C SER A 57 -16.05 9.11 -52.20
N GLY A 58 -17.32 9.52 -52.36
CA GLY A 58 -18.27 9.87 -51.27
C GLY A 58 -19.59 10.46 -51.77
N TYR A 59 -20.49 10.84 -50.83
CA TYR A 59 -21.70 11.68 -51.04
C TYR A 59 -22.85 11.11 -51.92
N PRO A 60 -24.09 11.67 -51.94
CA PRO A 60 -24.67 12.79 -51.16
C PRO A 60 -26.01 12.43 -50.43
N PRO A 61 -27.12 13.23 -50.32
CA PRO A 61 -27.79 13.43 -49.01
C PRO A 61 -29.34 13.30 -49.02
N GLN A 62 -30.03 13.68 -47.94
CA GLN A 62 -31.36 14.30 -48.03
C GLN A 62 -31.58 15.46 -47.05
N THR A 63 -32.35 16.43 -47.52
CA THR A 63 -32.83 17.68 -46.91
C THR A 63 -34.37 17.57 -46.67
N LEU A 64 -35.18 18.51 -46.14
CA LEU A 64 -35.07 19.93 -45.70
C LEU A 64 -36.31 20.28 -44.81
N ALA A 65 -36.49 21.59 -44.54
CA ALA A 65 -37.66 22.32 -44.00
C ALA A 65 -37.81 22.39 -42.47
N GLY A 66 -38.10 23.55 -41.87
CA GLY A 66 -38.14 24.95 -42.33
C GLY A 66 -38.03 25.89 -41.10
N GLY A 67 -37.42 27.08 -41.14
CA GLY A 67 -37.92 28.30 -41.78
C GLY A 67 -38.98 28.99 -40.89
N ALA A 68 -38.96 30.29 -40.57
CA ALA A 68 -37.98 31.39 -40.74
C ALA A 68 -38.35 32.48 -39.68
N ALA A 69 -37.88 33.74 -39.60
CA ALA A 69 -37.01 34.62 -40.40
C ALA A 69 -36.48 35.77 -39.49
N GLY A 70 -35.68 36.72 -40.03
CA GLY A 70 -35.53 38.07 -39.45
C GLY A 70 -34.10 38.54 -39.18
N ILE A 71 -33.56 39.41 -40.04
CA ILE A 71 -32.30 40.14 -39.83
C ILE A 71 -32.62 41.60 -39.49
N SER A 72 -31.94 42.17 -38.49
CA SER A 72 -31.69 43.61 -38.42
C SER A 72 -30.40 43.88 -37.65
N SER A 73 -29.60 44.84 -38.11
CA SER A 73 -28.29 45.15 -37.53
C SER A 73 -28.13 46.64 -37.26
N ARG A 74 -27.70 46.98 -36.04
CA ARG A 74 -26.82 48.13 -35.73
C ARG A 74 -26.28 47.99 -34.30
N ALA A 75 -25.07 48.49 -34.09
CA ALA A 75 -24.31 48.31 -32.86
C ALA A 75 -24.53 49.47 -31.87
N TRP A 76 -24.28 49.23 -30.57
CA TRP A 76 -23.33 50.08 -29.84
C TRP A 76 -22.78 49.49 -28.53
N SER A 77 -21.84 50.25 -27.94
CA SER A 77 -21.33 50.16 -26.57
C SER A 77 -20.53 48.93 -26.14
N SER A 78 -19.20 49.05 -26.21
CA SER A 78 -18.27 48.21 -25.46
C SER A 78 -18.24 48.62 -23.98
N LYS A 79 -18.96 47.91 -23.12
CA LYS A 79 -18.76 47.95 -21.66
C LYS A 79 -17.95 46.74 -21.20
N ARG A 80 -16.90 46.98 -20.41
CA ARG A 80 -15.99 45.94 -19.89
C ARG A 80 -16.76 44.97 -18.98
N MET A 81 -16.65 43.66 -19.24
CA MET A 81 -17.07 42.64 -18.28
C MET A 81 -16.08 42.52 -17.10
N PRO A 82 -16.53 42.09 -15.91
CA PRO A 82 -15.68 41.96 -14.73
C PRO A 82 -14.74 40.76 -14.82
N LEU A 83 -13.70 40.73 -13.96
CA LEU A 83 -12.80 39.58 -13.86
C LEU A 83 -13.56 38.34 -13.38
N GLY A 84 -13.43 37.24 -14.12
CA GLY A 84 -14.02 35.95 -13.75
C GLY A 84 -13.55 35.43 -12.39
N SER A 85 -14.44 34.71 -11.69
CA SER A 85 -14.28 34.28 -10.29
C SER A 85 -12.93 33.65 -9.94
N ARG A 86 -12.37 32.80 -10.82
CA ARG A 86 -11.03 32.20 -10.64
C ARG A 86 -9.90 33.24 -10.54
N ARG A 87 -9.94 34.32 -11.34
CA ARG A 87 -8.92 35.40 -11.28
C ARG A 87 -9.12 36.28 -10.04
N LEU A 88 -10.37 36.55 -9.66
CA LEU A 88 -10.68 37.27 -8.42
C LEU A 88 -10.20 36.49 -7.18
N ALA A 89 -10.42 35.17 -7.14
CA ALA A 89 -9.96 34.30 -6.07
C ALA A 89 -8.42 34.29 -5.95
N LEU A 90 -7.70 34.16 -7.07
CA LEU A 90 -6.22 34.19 -7.06
C LEU A 90 -5.67 35.54 -6.58
N LEU A 91 -6.28 36.66 -6.99
CA LEU A 91 -5.91 37.99 -6.50
C LEU A 91 -6.17 38.14 -4.99
N LEU A 92 -7.32 37.66 -4.50
CA LEU A 92 -7.64 37.66 -3.07
C LEU A 92 -6.66 36.80 -2.24
N PHE A 93 -6.31 35.60 -2.73
CA PHE A 93 -5.29 34.76 -2.09
C PHE A 93 -3.91 35.43 -2.05
N GLY A 94 -3.49 36.06 -3.14
CA GLY A 94 -2.25 36.83 -3.18
C GLY A 94 -2.25 38.01 -2.19
N PHE A 95 -3.37 38.74 -2.09
CA PHE A 95 -3.52 39.86 -1.16
C PHE A 95 -3.54 39.42 0.32
N VAL A 96 -4.22 38.31 0.62
CA VAL A 96 -4.20 37.67 1.95
C VAL A 96 -2.79 37.20 2.31
N ALA A 97 -2.07 36.55 1.40
CA ALA A 97 -0.69 36.12 1.63
C ALA A 97 0.25 37.32 1.89
N LEU A 98 0.10 38.41 1.13
CA LEU A 98 0.84 39.67 1.36
C LEU A 98 0.58 40.25 2.75
N ILE A 99 -0.68 40.29 3.20
CA ILE A 99 -1.01 40.75 4.57
C ILE A 99 -0.44 39.80 5.62
N VAL A 100 -0.57 38.48 5.46
CA VAL A 100 -0.09 37.47 6.42
C VAL A 100 1.44 37.43 6.53
N LEU A 101 2.18 37.79 5.47
CA LEU A 101 3.64 37.84 5.47
C LEU A 101 4.22 39.21 5.89
N PHE A 102 3.63 40.31 5.41
CA PHE A 102 4.23 41.66 5.49
C PHE A 102 3.33 42.73 6.15
N GLY A 103 2.10 42.39 6.52
CA GLY A 103 1.16 43.32 7.17
C GLY A 103 1.55 43.69 8.62
N ARG A 104 0.95 44.77 9.14
CA ARG A 104 1.01 45.10 10.57
C ARG A 104 0.40 43.96 11.40
N ARG A 105 0.91 43.76 12.62
CA ARG A 105 0.55 42.64 13.50
C ARG A 105 -0.97 42.52 13.69
N ASP A 106 -1.62 43.62 14.03
CA ASP A 106 -3.08 43.68 14.26
C ASP A 106 -3.88 43.26 13.02
N SER A 107 -3.38 43.58 11.82
CA SER A 107 -3.97 43.15 10.54
C SER A 107 -3.73 41.66 10.25
N ARG A 108 -2.58 41.11 10.65
CA ARG A 108 -2.26 39.68 10.54
C ARG A 108 -3.15 38.87 11.47
N ASP A 109 -3.26 39.29 12.73
CA ASP A 109 -4.03 38.61 13.76
C ASP A 109 -5.55 38.67 13.42
N ALA A 110 -6.04 39.78 12.86
CA ALA A 110 -7.41 39.88 12.32
C ALA A 110 -7.67 38.95 11.12
N VAL A 111 -6.73 38.84 10.17
CA VAL A 111 -6.86 37.94 9.01
C VAL A 111 -6.80 36.47 9.45
N VAL A 112 -5.90 36.10 10.36
CA VAL A 112 -5.82 34.74 10.93
C VAL A 112 -7.11 34.41 11.70
N GLY A 113 -7.64 35.35 12.48
CA GLY A 113 -8.94 35.19 13.16
C GLY A 113 -10.10 34.96 12.18
N TYR A 114 -10.17 35.73 11.10
CA TYR A 114 -11.20 35.58 10.07
C TYR A 114 -11.08 34.24 9.31
N VAL A 115 -9.86 33.85 8.93
CA VAL A 115 -9.60 32.57 8.25
C VAL A 115 -9.93 31.38 9.16
N ASN A 116 -9.52 31.40 10.43
CA ASN A 116 -9.85 30.35 11.39
C ASN A 116 -11.34 30.30 11.70
N GLY A 117 -12.03 31.45 11.80
CA GLY A 117 -13.47 31.51 11.93
C GLY A 117 -14.22 30.92 10.74
N LYS A 118 -13.74 31.17 9.51
CA LYS A 118 -14.29 30.55 8.29
C LYS A 118 -13.95 29.07 8.16
N ALA A 119 -12.76 28.63 8.56
CA ALA A 119 -12.40 27.22 8.64
C ALA A 119 -13.29 26.48 9.65
N GLY A 120 -13.60 27.09 10.80
CA GLY A 120 -14.57 26.57 11.76
C GLY A 120 -15.98 26.44 11.19
N GLN A 121 -16.45 27.43 10.43
CA GLN A 121 -17.75 27.36 9.74
C GLN A 121 -17.79 26.27 8.64
N VAL A 122 -16.68 26.06 7.91
CA VAL A 122 -16.57 24.95 6.94
C VAL A 122 -16.53 23.59 7.65
N GLY A 123 -15.81 23.47 8.76
CA GLY A 123 -15.81 22.27 9.61
C GLY A 123 -17.19 21.93 10.16
N GLN A 124 -17.94 22.93 10.63
CA GLN A 124 -19.33 22.76 11.06
C GLN A 124 -20.27 22.38 9.90
N ALA A 125 -20.09 22.96 8.70
CA ALA A 125 -20.85 22.55 7.52
C ALA A 125 -20.57 21.07 7.15
N TYR A 126 -19.31 20.62 7.27
CA TYR A 126 -18.93 19.22 7.05
C TYR A 126 -19.53 18.27 8.12
N GLN A 127 -19.55 18.68 9.39
CA GLN A 127 -20.16 17.92 10.50
C GLN A 127 -21.70 17.89 10.50
N ASN A 128 -22.35 18.85 9.82
CA ASN A 128 -23.80 18.95 9.72
C ASN A 128 -24.38 18.29 8.46
N ASN A 129 -23.61 18.20 7.36
CA ASN A 129 -24.05 17.58 6.11
C ASN A 129 -23.49 16.15 5.89
N ALA A 130 -22.77 15.56 6.85
CA ALA A 130 -22.39 14.15 6.79
C ALA A 130 -23.62 13.24 7.04
N PRO A 131 -24.01 12.34 6.12
CA PRO A 131 -25.29 11.63 6.18
C PRO A 131 -25.36 10.47 7.20
N TRP A 132 -24.40 10.38 8.14
CA TRP A 132 -24.22 9.27 9.07
C TRP A 132 -24.37 9.69 10.53
N LYS A 133 -25.59 10.03 10.93
CA LYS A 133 -26.03 10.13 12.35
C LYS A 133 -27.27 9.27 12.59
N ALA A 134 -27.08 7.95 12.58
CA ALA A 134 -28.04 7.03 13.19
C ALA A 134 -27.98 7.17 14.72
N LYS A 135 -29.14 7.12 15.39
CA LYS A 135 -29.20 7.00 16.86
C LYS A 135 -28.93 5.55 17.29
N PRO A 136 -28.47 5.31 18.53
CA PRO A 136 -28.19 3.97 19.01
C PRO A 136 -29.48 3.27 19.48
N ASP A 137 -30.06 2.45 18.61
CA ASP A 137 -31.08 1.46 18.97
C ASP A 137 -30.43 0.07 19.17
N GLN A 138 -31.16 -0.84 19.83
CA GLN A 138 -30.57 -1.97 20.57
C GLN A 138 -30.08 -3.18 19.74
N GLU A 139 -29.17 -3.94 20.34
CA GLU A 139 -28.74 -5.32 20.01
C GLU A 139 -28.82 -5.78 18.54
N ASN A 140 -27.70 -5.69 17.81
CA ASN A 140 -27.50 -6.44 16.56
C ASN A 140 -26.28 -7.37 16.69
N LYS A 141 -26.52 -8.68 16.76
CA LYS A 141 -25.54 -9.71 17.15
C LYS A 141 -24.74 -10.32 15.99
N ASN A 142 -24.87 -9.78 14.78
CA ASN A 142 -24.40 -10.43 13.55
C ASN A 142 -23.08 -9.84 13.02
N ALA A 143 -21.93 -10.32 13.53
CA ALA A 143 -20.67 -10.19 12.80
C ALA A 143 -20.73 -11.00 11.48
N VAL A 144 -20.52 -10.34 10.35
CA VAL A 144 -20.59 -10.98 9.02
C VAL A 144 -19.22 -11.56 8.65
N GLY A 145 -18.92 -12.74 9.19
CA GLY A 145 -17.73 -13.51 8.81
C GLY A 145 -17.84 -14.06 7.38
N PHE A 146 -16.71 -14.12 6.67
CA PHE A 146 -16.64 -14.81 5.37
C PHE A 146 -16.91 -16.32 5.55
N PRO A 147 -17.73 -16.96 4.68
CA PRO A 147 -18.01 -18.39 4.79
C PRO A 147 -16.75 -19.23 4.56
N VAL A 148 -16.43 -20.09 5.54
CA VAL A 148 -15.22 -20.93 5.54
C VAL A 148 -15.55 -22.31 4.99
N THR A 149 -14.92 -22.70 3.88
CA THR A 149 -14.88 -24.10 3.43
C THR A 149 -13.86 -24.91 4.24
N SER A 150 -14.07 -26.24 4.27
CA SER A 150 -13.35 -27.19 5.12
C SER A 150 -11.81 -27.06 5.06
N PRO A 151 -11.08 -27.28 6.16
CA PRO A 151 -9.63 -27.22 6.16
C PRO A 151 -9.02 -28.39 5.34
N PRO A 152 -8.11 -28.12 4.39
CA PRO A 152 -7.18 -29.13 3.91
C PRO A 152 -6.30 -29.64 5.06
N ALA A 153 -5.86 -30.89 4.97
CA ALA A 153 -4.90 -31.47 5.92
C ALA A 153 -3.57 -30.69 5.91
N ALA A 154 -2.83 -30.73 7.02
CA ALA A 154 -1.58 -30.01 7.19
C ALA A 154 -0.49 -30.51 6.21
N THR A 155 -0.27 -29.77 5.13
CA THR A 155 0.80 -30.05 4.17
C THR A 155 2.16 -29.66 4.74
N THR A 156 3.12 -30.59 4.72
CA THR A 156 4.52 -30.30 5.02
C THR A 156 5.07 -29.29 3.99
N PRO A 157 5.73 -28.20 4.42
CA PRO A 157 6.27 -27.21 3.48
C PRO A 157 7.26 -27.83 2.49
N ALA A 158 7.07 -27.52 1.20
CA ALA A 158 8.02 -27.89 0.16
C ALA A 158 9.39 -27.23 0.43
N LYS A 159 10.48 -27.94 0.10
CA LYS A 159 11.84 -27.35 0.14
C LYS A 159 11.96 -26.29 -0.95
N ALA A 160 12.16 -25.04 -0.56
CA ALA A 160 12.30 -23.92 -1.49
C ALA A 160 13.48 -24.12 -2.46
N PRO A 161 13.26 -24.16 -3.79
CA PRO A 161 14.34 -24.25 -4.78
C PRO A 161 15.03 -22.88 -4.93
N VAL A 162 16.23 -22.73 -4.36
CA VAL A 162 17.01 -21.47 -4.46
C VAL A 162 17.91 -21.50 -5.69
N THR A 163 17.34 -21.19 -6.86
CA THR A 163 18.07 -21.00 -8.12
C THR A 163 17.50 -19.81 -8.89
N GLY A 164 18.26 -18.70 -8.98
CA GLY A 164 17.81 -17.50 -9.72
C GLY A 164 18.61 -16.21 -9.42
N THR A 165 19.31 -16.17 -8.29
CA THR A 165 20.44 -15.27 -8.01
C THR A 165 21.58 -16.10 -7.42
N SER A 166 22.83 -15.67 -7.57
CA SER A 166 23.99 -16.40 -7.02
C SER A 166 23.84 -16.52 -5.49
N ALA A 167 23.91 -17.75 -4.96
CA ALA A 167 23.55 -18.05 -3.56
C ALA A 167 24.30 -17.18 -2.52
N HIS A 168 25.47 -16.66 -2.87
CA HIS A 168 26.27 -15.70 -2.10
C HIS A 168 25.58 -14.36 -1.77
N THR A 169 24.47 -13.99 -2.43
CA THR A 169 23.76 -12.72 -2.15
C THR A 169 22.67 -12.84 -1.08
N VAL A 170 22.13 -14.03 -0.82
CA VAL A 170 21.06 -14.21 0.18
C VAL A 170 21.69 -14.41 1.56
N ARG A 171 21.24 -13.64 2.57
CA ARG A 171 21.65 -13.84 3.96
C ARG A 171 21.30 -15.26 4.41
N GLN A 172 22.30 -16.03 4.81
CA GLN A 172 22.13 -17.36 5.38
C GLN A 172 22.04 -17.23 6.90
N LYS A 173 21.04 -17.90 7.50
CA LYS A 173 20.94 -18.02 8.96
C LYS A 173 22.16 -18.78 9.51
N PRO A 174 22.88 -18.27 10.53
CA PRO A 174 23.99 -18.98 11.15
C PRO A 174 23.52 -20.23 11.92
N ALA A 175 24.43 -21.18 12.14
CA ALA A 175 24.16 -22.32 13.01
C ALA A 175 23.86 -21.83 14.44
N LEU A 176 22.78 -22.31 15.04
CA LEU A 176 22.33 -21.83 16.36
C LEU A 176 23.23 -22.35 17.49
N HIS A 177 23.59 -21.47 18.42
CA HIS A 177 24.31 -21.86 19.62
C HIS A 177 23.39 -22.62 20.61
N PRO A 178 23.86 -23.72 21.26
CA PRO A 178 23.03 -24.55 22.15
C PRO A 178 22.40 -23.83 23.36
N ASP A 179 23.14 -22.94 24.04
CA ASP A 179 22.52 -21.95 24.95
C ASP A 179 21.82 -20.87 24.11
N PRO A 180 20.49 -20.72 24.20
CA PRO A 180 19.73 -19.76 23.41
C PRO A 180 20.00 -18.29 23.78
N SER A 181 20.74 -17.97 24.85
CA SER A 181 21.19 -16.59 25.13
C SER A 181 22.55 -16.23 24.52
N LYS A 182 23.19 -17.13 23.77
CA LYS A 182 24.48 -16.94 23.10
C LYS A 182 24.36 -17.14 21.59
N THR A 183 25.38 -16.73 20.86
CA THR A 183 25.46 -16.86 19.39
C THR A 183 26.74 -17.62 19.01
N THR A 184 26.78 -18.17 17.80
CA THR A 184 28.00 -18.72 17.17
C THR A 184 28.82 -17.66 16.43
N ARG A 185 28.32 -16.42 16.34
CA ARG A 185 28.89 -15.35 15.50
C ARG A 185 29.90 -14.46 16.21
N CYS A 186 29.82 -14.36 17.53
CA CYS A 186 30.80 -13.70 18.38
C CYS A 186 30.65 -14.13 19.85
N GLU A 187 31.74 -14.12 20.61
CA GLU A 187 31.75 -14.58 22.00
C GLU A 187 31.07 -13.62 22.99
N GLY A 188 30.80 -12.37 22.57
CA GLY A 188 30.21 -11.32 23.40
C GLY A 188 31.15 -10.72 24.45
N THR A 189 32.44 -11.04 24.38
CA THR A 189 33.53 -10.59 25.28
C THR A 189 34.00 -9.15 25.01
N GLY A 190 33.70 -8.59 23.83
CA GLY A 190 34.05 -7.22 23.46
C GLY A 190 32.98 -6.17 23.80
N PRO A 191 33.27 -4.87 23.54
CA PRO A 191 32.33 -3.77 23.73
C PRO A 191 31.00 -4.00 23.00
N ARG A 192 29.92 -3.51 23.61
CA ARG A 192 28.55 -3.75 23.16
C ARG A 192 28.10 -2.67 22.16
N PRO A 193 27.45 -3.05 21.04
CA PRO A 193 26.66 -2.11 20.27
C PRO A 193 25.64 -1.41 21.19
N LEU A 194 25.50 -0.10 21.03
CA LEU A 194 24.55 0.69 21.80
C LEU A 194 23.23 0.86 21.03
N ASP A 195 22.11 1.01 21.74
CA ASP A 195 20.91 1.61 21.15
C ASP A 195 21.06 3.14 21.03
N HIS A 196 20.11 3.81 20.37
CA HIS A 196 20.16 5.28 20.19
C HIS A 196 20.04 6.07 21.50
N LYS A 197 19.65 5.42 22.60
CA LYS A 197 19.59 5.98 23.96
C LYS A 197 20.92 5.80 24.72
N GLY A 198 21.89 5.09 24.11
CA GLY A 198 23.20 4.79 24.70
C GLY A 198 23.25 3.50 25.54
N ASN A 199 22.20 2.67 25.56
CA ASN A 199 22.19 1.44 26.35
C ASN A 199 22.93 0.29 25.62
N PRO A 200 23.75 -0.52 26.32
CA PRO A 200 24.29 -1.76 25.77
C PRO A 200 23.19 -2.73 25.31
N ARG A 201 23.21 -3.11 24.02
CA ARG A 201 22.28 -4.12 23.47
C ARG A 201 22.60 -5.54 23.99
N PRO A 202 21.61 -6.45 24.11
CA PRO A 202 21.81 -7.85 24.52
C PRO A 202 22.52 -8.67 23.42
N LEU A 203 23.06 -9.86 23.75
CA LEU A 203 23.92 -10.60 22.80
C LEU A 203 23.07 -11.33 21.76
N VAL A 204 22.04 -12.00 22.27
CA VAL A 204 20.88 -12.46 21.52
C VAL A 204 19.68 -11.67 22.01
N GLN A 205 18.84 -11.20 21.09
CA GLN A 205 17.52 -10.65 21.40
C GLN A 205 16.45 -11.48 20.70
N TYR A 206 15.41 -11.87 21.44
CA TYR A 206 14.19 -12.42 20.87
C TYR A 206 13.18 -11.29 20.68
N ALA A 207 12.33 -11.40 19.66
CA ALA A 207 11.20 -10.50 19.48
C ALA A 207 10.03 -11.21 18.77
N LEU A 208 8.81 -10.77 19.05
CA LEU A 208 7.57 -11.38 18.56
C LEU A 208 6.80 -10.39 17.70
N MET A 209 6.48 -10.78 16.47
CA MET A 209 5.57 -10.04 15.59
C MET A 209 4.33 -10.88 15.29
N ILE A 210 3.14 -10.33 15.53
CA ILE A 210 1.86 -10.92 15.11
C ILE A 210 1.29 -10.10 13.95
N ASP A 211 1.17 -10.74 12.79
CA ASP A 211 0.39 -10.23 11.66
C ASP A 211 -1.06 -10.64 11.83
N ALA A 212 -1.92 -9.65 12.10
CA ALA A 212 -3.36 -9.82 12.08
C ALA A 212 -3.90 -9.53 10.67
N GLY A 213 -3.68 -10.49 9.78
CA GLY A 213 -4.11 -10.47 8.39
C GLY A 213 -5.62 -10.68 8.22
N SER A 214 -6.19 -10.20 7.11
CA SER A 214 -7.64 -10.31 6.81
C SER A 214 -8.18 -11.75 6.76
N THR A 215 -7.38 -12.73 6.32
CA THR A 215 -7.78 -14.13 6.13
C THR A 215 -7.18 -15.11 7.15
N GLY A 216 -6.29 -14.63 8.02
CA GLY A 216 -5.54 -15.46 8.96
C GLY A 216 -4.57 -14.62 9.78
N SER A 217 -4.33 -15.03 11.02
CA SER A 217 -3.37 -14.40 11.93
C SER A 217 -2.10 -15.23 12.02
N ARG A 218 -0.92 -14.61 12.05
CA ARG A 218 0.39 -15.28 12.11
C ARG A 218 1.21 -14.81 13.30
N ILE A 219 2.15 -15.63 13.76
CA ILE A 219 3.22 -15.20 14.65
C ILE A 219 4.58 -15.54 14.06
N HIS A 220 5.51 -14.60 14.18
CA HIS A 220 6.92 -14.77 13.93
C HIS A 220 7.67 -14.60 15.25
N VAL A 221 8.36 -15.65 15.69
CA VAL A 221 9.30 -15.62 16.82
C VAL A 221 10.69 -15.47 16.23
N TYR A 222 11.21 -14.24 16.24
CA TYR A 222 12.54 -13.94 15.73
C TYR A 222 13.61 -14.04 16.81
N ARG A 223 14.80 -14.51 16.42
CA ARG A 223 16.04 -14.47 17.21
C ARG A 223 17.09 -13.68 16.43
N PHE A 224 17.65 -12.65 17.02
CA PHE A 224 18.72 -11.82 16.44
C PHE A 224 19.97 -11.86 17.31
N ASN A 225 21.15 -11.69 16.72
CA ASN A 225 22.38 -11.32 17.45
C ASN A 225 22.77 -9.85 17.21
N TYR A 226 23.52 -9.30 18.17
CA TYR A 226 24.20 -8.01 18.05
C TYR A 226 25.72 -8.18 18.10
N CYS A 227 26.26 -8.96 17.16
CA CYS A 227 27.70 -8.96 16.86
C CYS A 227 28.14 -7.75 16.01
N SER A 228 27.18 -6.92 15.56
CA SER A 228 27.41 -5.64 14.90
C SER A 228 26.38 -4.60 15.36
N GLN A 229 26.52 -3.35 14.92
CA GLN A 229 25.52 -2.30 15.18
C GLN A 229 24.14 -2.61 14.56
N SER A 230 24.11 -3.29 13.41
CA SER A 230 22.87 -3.82 12.84
C SER A 230 22.59 -5.24 13.36
N PRO A 231 21.35 -5.57 13.78
CA PRO A 231 21.00 -6.92 14.20
C PRO A 231 21.10 -7.91 13.03
N GLU A 232 21.65 -9.09 13.31
CA GLU A 232 21.70 -10.22 12.39
C GLU A 232 20.66 -11.28 12.78
N LEU A 233 19.80 -11.68 11.83
CA LEU A 233 18.79 -12.71 12.02
C LEU A 233 19.45 -14.09 12.16
N GLU A 234 19.23 -14.74 13.31
CA GLU A 234 19.67 -16.11 13.58
C GLU A 234 18.57 -17.13 13.29
N ASP A 235 17.34 -16.88 13.75
CA ASP A 235 16.24 -17.83 13.64
C ASP A 235 14.89 -17.12 13.44
N GLU A 236 13.95 -17.84 12.84
CA GLU A 236 12.53 -17.50 12.77
C GLU A 236 11.72 -18.79 12.93
N TYR A 237 10.95 -18.88 14.00
CA TYR A 237 9.81 -19.80 14.06
C TYR A 237 8.55 -19.07 13.60
N PHE A 238 7.77 -19.74 12.75
CA PHE A 238 6.56 -19.19 12.11
C PHE A 238 5.37 -20.14 12.31
N GLU A 239 4.21 -19.58 12.63
CA GLU A 239 2.93 -20.30 12.73
C GLU A 239 1.78 -19.41 12.23
N MET A 240 0.78 -20.00 11.58
CA MET A 240 -0.41 -19.32 11.04
C MET A 240 -1.69 -20.02 11.46
N LEU A 241 -2.68 -19.25 11.92
CA LEU A 241 -4.07 -19.66 12.06
C LEU A 241 -4.92 -19.10 10.92
N LYS A 242 -5.97 -19.82 10.53
CA LYS A 242 -7.00 -19.32 9.61
C LYS A 242 -8.00 -18.45 10.36
N GLY A 243 -8.51 -17.40 9.71
CA GLY A 243 -9.37 -16.38 10.31
C GLY A 243 -8.58 -15.16 10.77
N GLY A 244 -8.95 -14.00 10.24
CA GLY A 244 -8.42 -12.70 10.67
C GLY A 244 -9.18 -12.13 11.86
N LEU A 245 -8.58 -11.20 12.60
CA LEU A 245 -9.25 -10.50 13.70
C LEU A 245 -10.56 -9.81 13.26
N SER A 246 -10.66 -9.41 11.99
CA SER A 246 -11.86 -8.84 11.37
C SER A 246 -13.09 -9.75 11.42
N ASN A 247 -12.92 -11.07 11.56
CA ASN A 247 -14.04 -12.02 11.70
C ASN A 247 -14.80 -11.84 13.03
N TYR A 248 -14.20 -11.18 14.02
CA TYR A 248 -14.69 -11.04 15.38
C TYR A 248 -15.10 -9.59 15.71
N GLY A 249 -15.43 -8.75 14.71
CA GLY A 249 -15.68 -7.32 14.91
C GLY A 249 -16.75 -6.96 15.96
N THR A 250 -17.77 -7.81 16.17
CA THR A 250 -18.78 -7.61 17.23
C THR A 250 -18.48 -8.36 18.54
N ASN A 251 -17.31 -8.99 18.66
CA ASN A 251 -16.86 -9.70 19.87
C ASN A 251 -15.33 -9.55 20.06
N PRO A 252 -14.86 -8.42 20.60
CA PRO A 252 -13.44 -8.13 20.80
C PRO A 252 -12.66 -9.17 21.62
N GLU A 253 -13.28 -9.75 22.65
CA GLU A 253 -12.62 -10.75 23.50
C GLU A 253 -12.36 -12.05 22.72
N ALA A 254 -13.31 -12.50 21.90
CA ALA A 254 -13.09 -13.63 20.99
C ALA A 254 -11.99 -13.35 19.94
N ALA A 255 -11.80 -12.08 19.55
CA ALA A 255 -10.69 -11.67 18.70
C ALA A 255 -9.34 -11.85 19.43
N ALA A 256 -9.23 -11.43 20.68
CA ALA A 256 -8.04 -11.64 21.52
C ALA A 256 -7.78 -13.13 21.78
N ASP A 257 -8.81 -13.88 22.18
CA ASP A 257 -8.73 -15.32 22.43
C ASP A 257 -8.22 -16.11 21.23
N SER A 258 -8.55 -15.69 20.00
CA SER A 258 -8.09 -16.32 18.76
C SER A 258 -6.56 -16.34 18.60
N LEU A 259 -5.84 -15.43 19.26
CA LEU A 259 -4.37 -15.36 19.23
C LEU A 259 -3.67 -16.22 20.30
N ARG A 260 -4.41 -16.75 21.28
CA ARG A 260 -3.84 -17.56 22.38
C ARG A 260 -3.02 -18.78 21.93
N PRO A 261 -3.38 -19.53 20.85
CA PRO A 261 -2.55 -20.64 20.38
C PRO A 261 -1.17 -20.19 19.89
N LEU A 262 -1.12 -19.10 19.13
CA LEU A 262 0.13 -18.50 18.63
C LEU A 262 1.02 -18.03 19.80
N LEU A 263 0.43 -17.38 20.80
CA LEU A 263 1.13 -16.91 22.00
C LEU A 263 1.62 -18.08 22.88
N LYS A 264 0.89 -19.19 22.93
CA LYS A 264 1.34 -20.45 23.56
C LYS A 264 2.59 -21.00 22.87
N SER A 265 2.64 -20.98 21.54
CA SER A 265 3.84 -21.37 20.78
C SER A 265 5.02 -20.43 21.05
N ALA A 266 4.81 -19.11 21.12
CA ALA A 266 5.85 -18.16 21.52
C ALA A 266 6.40 -18.43 22.92
N LEU A 267 5.55 -18.76 23.89
CA LEU A 267 5.98 -19.18 25.23
C LEU A 267 6.86 -20.45 25.20
N GLN A 268 6.57 -21.40 24.31
CA GLN A 268 7.39 -22.61 24.16
C GLN A 268 8.75 -22.34 23.48
N ARG A 269 8.83 -21.36 22.56
CA ARG A 269 10.07 -21.02 21.84
C ARG A 269 10.99 -20.07 22.60
N VAL A 270 10.44 -19.10 23.34
CA VAL A 270 11.25 -18.09 24.05
C VAL A 270 11.66 -18.62 25.43
N PRO A 271 12.98 -18.71 25.74
CA PRO A 271 13.47 -19.18 27.03
C PRO A 271 12.96 -18.32 28.19
N ALA A 272 12.56 -18.95 29.30
CA ALA A 272 11.94 -18.25 30.44
C ALA A 272 12.77 -17.03 30.94
N LYS A 273 14.10 -17.17 31.00
CA LYS A 273 15.05 -16.10 31.37
C LYS A 273 15.05 -14.87 30.44
N LEU A 274 14.51 -14.98 29.22
CA LEU A 274 14.49 -13.90 28.22
C LEU A 274 13.09 -13.31 27.99
N ARG A 275 12.00 -14.00 28.39
CA ARG A 275 10.61 -13.59 28.09
C ARG A 275 10.30 -12.16 28.54
N LYS A 276 10.73 -11.77 29.76
CA LYS A 276 10.54 -10.41 30.29
C LYS A 276 11.17 -9.32 29.42
N CYS A 277 12.20 -9.63 28.62
CA CYS A 277 12.89 -8.69 27.71
C CYS A 277 12.70 -9.02 26.23
N THR A 278 11.65 -9.78 25.90
CA THR A 278 11.30 -10.18 24.53
C THR A 278 10.08 -9.39 24.09
N PRO A 279 10.23 -8.26 23.36
CA PRO A 279 9.10 -7.42 22.98
C PRO A 279 8.12 -8.15 22.05
N VAL A 280 6.82 -7.93 22.28
CA VAL A 280 5.73 -8.32 21.39
C VAL A 280 5.12 -7.12 20.71
N ALA A 281 4.90 -7.25 19.40
CA ALA A 281 4.13 -6.34 18.58
C ALA A 281 2.98 -7.10 17.90
N VAL A 282 1.81 -6.49 17.81
CA VAL A 282 0.70 -6.93 16.97
C VAL A 282 0.39 -5.80 15.99
N LYS A 283 0.30 -6.12 14.71
CA LYS A 283 -0.13 -5.16 13.68
C LYS A 283 -1.21 -5.76 12.82
N ALA A 284 -2.38 -5.13 12.83
CA ALA A 284 -3.49 -5.47 11.96
C ALA A 284 -3.36 -4.74 10.62
N THR A 285 -3.68 -5.45 9.54
CA THR A 285 -3.59 -4.93 8.16
C THR A 285 -4.97 -4.47 7.64
N ALA A 286 -5.12 -4.29 6.33
CA ALA A 286 -6.32 -3.73 5.69
C ALA A 286 -7.66 -4.38 6.11
N GLY A 287 -7.67 -5.67 6.50
CA GLY A 287 -8.89 -6.35 6.95
C GLY A 287 -9.56 -5.71 8.15
N LEU A 288 -8.78 -5.21 9.13
CA LEU A 288 -9.33 -4.55 10.32
C LEU A 288 -9.65 -3.07 10.07
N ARG A 289 -8.95 -2.41 9.12
CA ARG A 289 -9.26 -1.04 8.65
C ARG A 289 -10.66 -0.92 8.04
N LEU A 290 -11.24 -2.02 7.57
CA LEU A 290 -12.54 -2.08 6.89
C LEU A 290 -13.73 -2.36 7.84
N LEU A 291 -13.51 -2.53 9.15
CA LEU A 291 -14.62 -2.73 10.09
C LEU A 291 -15.38 -1.41 10.38
N PRO A 292 -16.72 -1.45 10.54
CA PRO A 292 -17.53 -0.27 10.78
C PRO A 292 -17.46 0.24 12.23
N GLY A 293 -17.48 1.56 12.40
CA GLY A 293 -17.57 2.21 13.70
C GLY A 293 -16.35 1.94 14.58
N LYS A 294 -16.58 1.53 15.84
CA LYS A 294 -15.51 1.31 16.83
C LYS A 294 -14.95 -0.10 16.89
N GLN A 295 -15.52 -1.04 16.14
CA GLN A 295 -15.16 -2.46 16.20
C GLN A 295 -13.65 -2.71 16.07
N ALA A 296 -12.97 -1.95 15.20
CA ALA A 296 -11.53 -2.01 15.02
C ALA A 296 -10.73 -1.49 16.24
N GLU A 297 -11.18 -0.42 16.89
CA GLU A 297 -10.60 0.14 18.12
C GLU A 297 -10.77 -0.85 19.28
N ASP A 298 -11.97 -1.40 19.44
CA ASP A 298 -12.34 -2.30 20.54
C ASP A 298 -11.59 -3.64 20.44
N VAL A 299 -11.47 -4.22 19.24
CA VAL A 299 -10.65 -5.43 18.97
C VAL A 299 -9.18 -5.20 19.33
N ILE A 300 -8.59 -4.09 18.90
CA ILE A 300 -7.20 -3.73 19.22
C ILE A 300 -7.01 -3.58 20.75
N LYS A 301 -7.99 -2.96 21.42
CA LYS A 301 -7.97 -2.78 22.88
C LYS A 301 -8.06 -4.11 23.65
N ALA A 302 -8.89 -5.06 23.22
CA ALA A 302 -8.99 -6.38 23.84
C ALA A 302 -7.69 -7.20 23.67
N VAL A 303 -7.15 -7.24 22.44
CA VAL A 303 -5.84 -7.88 22.16
C VAL A 303 -4.74 -7.29 23.03
N ARG A 304 -4.73 -5.96 23.18
CA ARG A 304 -3.78 -5.25 24.05
C ARG A 304 -3.95 -5.64 25.51
N HIS A 305 -5.17 -5.63 26.03
CA HIS A 305 -5.46 -5.95 27.43
C HIS A 305 -4.97 -7.37 27.81
N MET A 306 -5.22 -8.36 26.97
CA MET A 306 -4.69 -9.73 27.12
C MET A 306 -3.16 -9.75 27.20
N LEU A 307 -2.46 -9.06 26.28
CA LEU A 307 -0.98 -9.03 26.23
C LEU A 307 -0.34 -8.28 27.42
N GLU A 308 -1.00 -7.24 27.93
CA GLU A 308 -0.52 -6.50 29.09
C GLU A 308 -0.58 -7.35 30.37
N ASN A 309 -1.70 -8.05 30.58
CA ASN A 309 -2.03 -8.69 31.86
C ASN A 309 -1.69 -10.19 31.93
N GLU A 310 -1.85 -10.96 30.84
CA GLU A 310 -1.73 -12.42 30.87
C GLU A 310 -0.36 -12.96 30.43
N TYR A 311 0.41 -12.16 29.65
CA TYR A 311 1.64 -12.63 29.01
C TYR A 311 2.91 -11.94 29.54
N PRO A 312 4.04 -12.66 29.68
CA PRO A 312 5.29 -12.13 30.25
C PRO A 312 6.06 -11.20 29.30
N PHE A 313 5.60 -11.02 28.07
CA PHE A 313 6.25 -10.23 27.03
C PHE A 313 5.91 -8.73 27.16
N PRO A 314 6.89 -7.80 27.20
CA PRO A 314 6.63 -6.36 27.11
C PRO A 314 6.05 -6.00 25.74
N ILE A 315 5.09 -5.08 25.70
CA ILE A 315 4.54 -4.60 24.43
C ILE A 315 5.47 -3.53 23.83
N ALA A 316 5.64 -3.55 22.51
CA ALA A 316 6.57 -2.73 21.74
C ALA A 316 6.08 -1.29 21.47
N ASP A 317 5.76 -0.52 22.51
CA ASP A 317 5.19 0.85 22.39
C ASP A 317 6.21 2.00 22.50
N GLY A 318 7.40 1.74 23.03
CA GLY A 318 8.40 2.77 23.29
C GLY A 318 7.88 3.84 24.26
N THR A 319 7.70 5.07 23.76
CA THR A 319 7.19 6.23 24.53
C THR A 319 5.76 6.64 24.17
N LYS A 320 5.08 5.92 23.28
CA LYS A 320 3.68 6.19 22.86
C LYS A 320 2.89 4.89 22.91
N ALA A 321 2.03 4.76 23.92
CA ALA A 321 1.29 3.54 24.33
C ALA A 321 0.22 3.02 23.34
N SER A 322 0.54 3.01 22.04
CA SER A 322 -0.29 2.51 20.94
C SER A 322 0.50 1.69 19.93
N LYS A 323 1.79 2.02 19.67
CA LYS A 323 2.57 1.46 18.54
C LYS A 323 2.76 -0.06 18.55
N GLY A 324 2.68 -0.69 19.72
CA GLY A 324 2.92 -2.12 19.88
C GLY A 324 1.68 -3.00 19.67
N VAL A 325 0.47 -2.44 19.70
CA VAL A 325 -0.77 -3.13 19.31
C VAL A 325 -1.62 -2.12 18.53
N GLU A 326 -1.49 -2.13 17.20
CA GLU A 326 -2.09 -1.11 16.34
C GLU A 326 -2.65 -1.69 15.03
N ILE A 327 -3.43 -0.86 14.34
CA ILE A 327 -3.76 -1.06 12.93
C ILE A 327 -2.70 -0.30 12.14
N MET A 328 -1.80 -1.04 11.50
CA MET A 328 -0.70 -0.45 10.73
C MET A 328 -1.25 0.34 9.54
N GLU A 329 -0.57 1.40 9.10
CA GLU A 329 -0.92 2.08 7.85
C GLU A 329 -0.37 1.32 6.62
N GLY A 330 -1.05 1.44 5.47
CA GLY A 330 -0.65 0.74 4.25
C GLY A 330 0.72 1.15 3.71
N LYS A 331 1.17 2.38 4.01
CA LYS A 331 2.50 2.89 3.66
C LYS A 331 3.62 2.12 4.38
N ASP A 332 3.42 1.86 5.66
CA ASP A 332 4.40 1.21 6.52
C ASP A 332 4.45 -0.29 6.22
N GLU A 333 3.29 -0.90 5.96
CA GLU A 333 3.14 -2.28 5.46
C GLU A 333 4.04 -2.54 4.23
N GLY A 334 3.97 -1.68 3.21
CA GLY A 334 4.83 -1.79 2.01
C GLY A 334 6.31 -1.55 2.30
N VAL A 335 6.65 -0.51 3.07
CA VAL A 335 8.05 -0.16 3.37
C VAL A 335 8.73 -1.23 4.22
N PHE A 336 8.02 -1.82 5.19
CA PHE A 336 8.54 -2.93 5.98
C PHE A 336 8.73 -4.20 5.13
N ALA A 337 7.85 -4.49 4.17
CA ALA A 337 8.07 -5.59 3.21
C ALA A 337 9.32 -5.35 2.32
N TRP A 338 9.53 -4.11 1.89
CA TRP A 338 10.76 -3.69 1.18
C TRP A 338 12.02 -3.87 2.03
N ILE A 339 11.97 -3.53 3.33
CA ILE A 339 13.06 -3.74 4.27
C ILE A 339 13.33 -5.25 4.44
N THR A 340 12.31 -6.08 4.64
CA THR A 340 12.46 -7.55 4.73
C THR A 340 13.22 -8.12 3.53
N VAL A 341 12.74 -7.82 2.32
CA VAL A 341 13.31 -8.35 1.06
C VAL A 341 14.74 -7.86 0.87
N ASN A 342 15.00 -6.56 1.02
CA ASN A 342 16.34 -6.02 0.78
C ASN A 342 17.34 -6.38 1.87
N TYR A 343 16.89 -6.58 3.11
CA TYR A 343 17.71 -7.12 4.19
C TYR A 343 18.11 -8.56 3.88
N LEU A 344 17.15 -9.43 3.55
CA LEU A 344 17.43 -10.85 3.24
C LEU A 344 18.23 -11.04 1.93
N LEU A 345 18.10 -10.14 0.96
CA LEU A 345 18.97 -10.06 -0.23
C LEU A 345 20.33 -9.37 0.05
N ASN A 346 20.66 -9.04 1.30
CA ASN A 346 21.90 -8.38 1.74
C ASN A 346 22.20 -7.01 1.07
N ARG A 347 21.19 -6.41 0.44
CA ARG A 347 21.26 -5.11 -0.28
C ARG A 347 21.23 -3.91 0.67
N ILE A 348 20.66 -4.08 1.87
CA ILE A 348 20.71 -3.10 2.97
C ILE A 348 21.23 -3.75 4.26
N GLY A 349 21.71 -2.91 5.19
CA GLY A 349 22.17 -3.32 6.53
C GLY A 349 23.42 -4.20 6.51
N SER A 350 24.23 -4.13 5.45
CA SER A 350 25.48 -4.86 5.29
C SER A 350 26.67 -3.91 5.43
N SER A 351 27.79 -4.39 5.98
CA SER A 351 29.02 -3.60 6.16
C SER A 351 29.80 -3.39 4.85
N LEU A 352 29.13 -3.52 3.69
CA LEU A 352 29.75 -3.32 2.38
C LEU A 352 30.02 -1.82 2.15
N PRO A 353 31.19 -1.43 1.62
CA PRO A 353 31.55 -0.02 1.46
C PRO A 353 30.69 0.73 0.44
N ASN A 354 30.06 0.01 -0.49
CA ASN A 354 29.24 0.56 -1.57
C ASN A 354 27.76 0.18 -1.38
N LYS A 355 26.88 1.18 -1.38
CA LYS A 355 25.42 1.00 -1.44
C LYS A 355 25.06 0.17 -2.68
N GLN A 356 24.32 -0.91 -2.49
CA GLN A 356 23.85 -1.77 -3.56
C GLN A 356 22.58 -1.17 -4.20
N GLU A 357 22.35 -1.49 -5.48
CA GLU A 357 21.03 -1.33 -6.09
C GLU A 357 20.01 -2.16 -5.27
N THR A 358 18.84 -1.60 -4.98
CA THR A 358 17.82 -2.26 -4.15
C THR A 358 16.77 -2.93 -5.03
N ALA A 359 16.09 -3.95 -4.49
CA ALA A 359 14.97 -4.63 -5.14
C ALA A 359 13.65 -3.88 -4.86
N ALA A 360 12.74 -3.84 -5.84
CA ALA A 360 11.37 -3.42 -5.61
C ALA A 360 10.57 -4.55 -4.95
N VAL A 361 9.54 -4.18 -4.20
CA VAL A 361 8.58 -5.11 -3.62
C VAL A 361 7.17 -4.74 -4.05
N MET A 362 6.41 -5.77 -4.45
CA MET A 362 4.98 -5.70 -4.71
C MET A 362 4.30 -6.71 -3.80
N ASP A 363 3.51 -6.25 -2.84
CA ASP A 363 2.77 -7.12 -1.91
C ASP A 363 1.29 -7.10 -2.29
N LEU A 364 0.70 -8.26 -2.58
CA LEU A 364 -0.71 -8.38 -2.90
C LEU A 364 -1.44 -9.07 -1.75
N GLY A 365 -1.93 -8.24 -0.83
CA GLY A 365 -2.75 -8.66 0.31
C GLY A 365 -4.22 -8.92 -0.06
N GLY A 366 -5.03 -9.20 0.95
CA GLY A 366 -6.48 -9.42 0.77
C GLY A 366 -7.29 -8.14 0.58
N GLY A 367 -6.96 -7.08 1.33
CA GLY A 367 -7.69 -5.80 1.33
C GLY A 367 -7.00 -4.65 0.60
N SER A 368 -5.68 -4.72 0.42
CA SER A 368 -4.86 -3.74 -0.32
C SER A 368 -3.76 -4.43 -1.11
N THR A 369 -3.19 -3.71 -2.08
CA THR A 369 -1.93 -4.07 -2.72
C THR A 369 -0.94 -2.91 -2.58
N GLN A 370 0.32 -3.23 -2.31
CA GLN A 370 1.39 -2.26 -2.02
C GLN A 370 2.52 -2.38 -3.04
N ILE A 371 3.16 -1.26 -3.34
CA ILE A 371 4.35 -1.19 -4.19
C ILE A 371 5.37 -0.24 -3.56
N VAL A 372 6.62 -0.69 -3.44
CA VAL A 372 7.73 0.11 -2.91
C VAL A 372 9.01 -0.14 -3.71
N PHE A 373 9.70 0.92 -4.11
CA PHE A 373 10.97 0.86 -4.85
C PHE A 373 11.82 2.12 -4.63
N GLU A 374 13.11 2.04 -4.95
CA GLU A 374 14.02 3.18 -4.93
C GLU A 374 14.23 3.68 -6.37
N PRO A 375 13.55 4.74 -6.83
CA PRO A 375 13.70 5.25 -8.19
C PRO A 375 15.08 5.89 -8.41
N SER A 376 15.73 5.53 -9.51
CA SER A 376 16.95 6.18 -9.98
C SER A 376 16.64 7.19 -11.10
N PHE A 377 17.15 8.41 -10.97
CA PHE A 377 16.94 9.49 -11.94
C PHE A 377 18.28 9.87 -12.62
N THR A 378 18.26 10.17 -13.92
CA THR A 378 19.48 10.41 -14.71
C THR A 378 20.05 11.82 -14.54
N SER A 379 19.30 12.74 -13.92
CA SER A 379 19.71 14.11 -13.64
C SER A 379 19.24 14.54 -12.25
N ALA A 380 20.06 15.33 -11.54
CA ALA A 380 19.70 15.91 -10.24
C ALA A 380 18.59 16.98 -10.33
N LEU A 381 18.17 17.38 -11.54
CA LEU A 381 16.98 18.20 -11.78
C LEU A 381 15.69 17.37 -11.93
N GLN A 382 15.81 16.04 -11.98
CA GLN A 382 14.70 15.09 -11.97
C GLN A 382 14.60 14.45 -10.57
N GLY A 383 13.38 14.14 -10.16
CA GLY A 383 13.11 13.52 -8.87
C GLY A 383 11.63 13.17 -8.74
N MET A 384 11.26 12.58 -7.60
CA MET A 384 9.85 12.39 -7.27
C MET A 384 9.17 13.73 -6.99
N GLN A 385 7.87 13.80 -7.30
CA GLN A 385 7.04 14.91 -6.86
C GLN A 385 6.97 14.93 -5.31
N PRO A 386 6.83 16.10 -4.65
CA PRO A 386 6.60 16.13 -3.21
C PRO A 386 5.24 15.52 -2.85
N GLY A 387 5.21 14.58 -1.90
CA GLY A 387 3.98 13.97 -1.39
C GLY A 387 4.25 12.80 -0.45
N GLU A 388 3.18 12.25 0.14
CA GLU A 388 3.26 11.16 1.13
C GLU A 388 3.86 9.85 0.56
N HIS A 389 3.85 9.70 -0.77
CA HIS A 389 4.47 8.59 -1.49
C HIS A 389 6.01 8.63 -1.44
N VAL A 390 6.64 9.72 -0.98
CA VAL A 390 8.09 9.81 -0.77
C VAL A 390 8.44 9.43 0.66
N TYR A 391 9.08 8.28 0.86
CA TYR A 391 9.55 7.81 2.16
C TYR A 391 11.07 7.96 2.29
N GLN A 392 11.54 8.49 3.43
CA GLN A 392 12.96 8.65 3.74
C GLN A 392 13.41 7.65 4.81
N LEU A 393 14.07 6.58 4.39
CA LEU A 393 14.63 5.57 5.29
C LEU A 393 16.08 5.94 5.65
N ASN A 394 16.27 6.45 6.87
CA ASN A 394 17.57 6.87 7.41
C ASN A 394 18.37 5.73 8.09
N ALA A 395 17.84 4.51 8.10
CA ALA A 395 18.45 3.33 8.73
C ALA A 395 19.10 2.40 7.69
N PHE A 396 19.77 1.35 8.17
CA PHE A 396 20.36 0.27 7.37
C PHE A 396 21.44 0.67 6.33
N GLY A 397 22.08 1.84 6.49
CA GLY A 397 23.19 2.27 5.64
C GLY A 397 23.88 3.54 6.12
N THR A 398 25.00 3.91 5.48
CA THR A 398 25.72 5.19 5.71
C THR A 398 25.14 6.36 4.91
N LYS A 399 24.18 6.08 4.03
CA LYS A 399 23.39 7.05 3.25
C LYS A 399 21.92 6.62 3.31
N PRO A 400 20.97 7.56 3.34
CA PRO A 400 19.55 7.23 3.36
C PRO A 400 19.10 6.57 2.05
N TYR A 401 17.90 5.97 2.08
CA TYR A 401 17.18 5.47 0.92
C TYR A 401 15.92 6.32 0.73
N THR A 402 15.77 6.91 -0.46
CA THR A 402 14.59 7.70 -0.84
C THR A 402 13.67 6.81 -1.65
N LEU A 403 12.64 6.26 -1.01
CA LEU A 403 11.74 5.28 -1.61
C LEU A 403 10.48 5.95 -2.16
N TYR A 404 10.03 5.51 -3.33
CA TYR A 404 8.62 5.59 -3.67
C TYR A 404 7.89 4.49 -2.89
N GLN A 405 6.76 4.83 -2.27
CA GLN A 405 5.81 3.89 -1.70
C GLN A 405 4.38 4.26 -2.10
N ASN A 406 3.52 3.27 -2.35
CA ASN A 406 2.08 3.47 -2.29
C ASN A 406 1.33 2.20 -1.86
N SER A 407 0.13 2.39 -1.27
CA SER A 407 -0.79 1.33 -0.86
C SER A 407 -2.19 1.57 -1.41
N TYR A 408 -2.61 0.77 -2.38
CA TYR A 408 -3.92 0.82 -3.00
C TYR A 408 -4.92 0.03 -2.16
N LEU A 409 -5.61 0.70 -1.23
CA LEU A 409 -6.72 0.12 -0.45
C LEU A 409 -7.93 -0.16 -1.36
N GLY A 410 -8.59 -1.30 -1.18
CA GLY A 410 -9.65 -1.77 -2.10
C GLY A 410 -9.13 -2.60 -3.29
N TYR A 411 -7.81 -2.60 -3.52
CA TYR A 411 -7.16 -3.32 -4.62
C TYR A 411 -6.37 -4.56 -4.17
N GLY A 412 -6.57 -5.02 -2.93
CA GLY A 412 -6.15 -6.37 -2.53
C GLY A 412 -7.05 -7.43 -3.18
N LEU A 413 -6.55 -8.65 -3.38
CA LEU A 413 -7.18 -9.64 -4.25
C LEU A 413 -8.65 -9.95 -3.89
N MET A 414 -9.00 -9.98 -2.60
CA MET A 414 -10.38 -10.25 -2.17
C MET A 414 -11.32 -9.07 -2.42
N GLN A 415 -10.83 -7.84 -2.31
CA GLN A 415 -11.59 -6.63 -2.63
C GLN A 415 -11.70 -6.45 -4.16
N ALA A 416 -10.61 -6.67 -4.91
CA ALA A 416 -10.62 -6.65 -6.38
C ALA A 416 -11.64 -7.65 -6.97
N ARG A 417 -11.71 -8.88 -6.43
CA ARG A 417 -12.78 -9.85 -6.73
C ARG A 417 -14.17 -9.26 -6.49
N MET A 418 -14.43 -8.68 -5.32
CA MET A 418 -15.73 -8.11 -4.97
C MET A 418 -16.10 -6.94 -5.90
N SER A 419 -15.16 -6.05 -6.23
CA SER A 419 -15.36 -4.93 -7.16
C SER A 419 -15.65 -5.39 -8.59
N ILE A 420 -14.89 -6.35 -9.12
CA ILE A 420 -15.11 -6.92 -10.47
C ILE A 420 -16.45 -7.67 -10.54
N ASN A 421 -16.78 -8.44 -9.50
CA ASN A 421 -18.08 -9.13 -9.40
C ASN A 421 -19.25 -8.12 -9.33
N SER A 422 -19.10 -7.03 -8.58
CA SER A 422 -20.13 -6.01 -8.41
C SER A 422 -20.31 -5.18 -9.69
N LEU A 423 -19.23 -4.86 -10.40
CA LEU A 423 -19.27 -4.25 -11.73
C LEU A 423 -19.97 -5.17 -12.75
N THR A 424 -19.66 -6.46 -12.74
CA THR A 424 -20.32 -7.47 -13.59
C THR A 424 -21.81 -7.54 -13.28
N ALA A 425 -22.19 -7.61 -11.99
CA ALA A 425 -23.58 -7.69 -11.56
C ALA A 425 -24.38 -6.41 -11.92
N PHE A 426 -23.79 -5.24 -11.69
CA PHE A 426 -24.37 -3.95 -12.04
C PHE A 426 -24.62 -3.84 -13.55
N THR A 427 -23.59 -4.02 -14.36
CA THR A 427 -23.70 -3.93 -15.84
C THR A 427 -24.67 -4.98 -16.40
N TYR A 428 -24.65 -6.21 -15.89
CA TYR A 428 -25.63 -7.24 -16.27
C TYR A 428 -27.07 -6.84 -15.91
N SER A 429 -27.30 -6.29 -14.71
CA SER A 429 -28.63 -5.87 -14.26
C SER A 429 -29.22 -4.70 -15.06
N LEU A 430 -28.38 -3.79 -15.56
CA LEU A 430 -28.81 -2.71 -16.45
C LEU A 430 -29.23 -3.23 -17.83
N ALA A 431 -28.47 -4.18 -18.39
CA ALA A 431 -28.77 -4.75 -19.70
C ALA A 431 -29.91 -5.79 -19.67
N HIS A 432 -30.06 -6.52 -18.56
CA HIS A 432 -31.00 -7.63 -18.41
C HIS A 432 -31.83 -7.51 -17.12
N PRO A 433 -32.59 -6.40 -16.92
CA PRO A 433 -33.31 -6.18 -15.66
C PRO A 433 -34.22 -7.35 -15.29
N LYS A 434 -34.94 -7.92 -16.26
CA LYS A 434 -35.82 -9.09 -16.09
C LYS A 434 -35.12 -10.36 -15.58
N ALA A 435 -33.79 -10.48 -15.71
CA ALA A 435 -33.00 -11.62 -15.23
C ALA A 435 -32.54 -11.46 -13.77
N VAL A 436 -32.74 -10.28 -13.16
CA VAL A 436 -32.25 -9.94 -11.81
C VAL A 436 -33.38 -9.47 -10.88
N LEU A 437 -34.63 -9.34 -11.39
CA LEU A 437 -35.82 -9.11 -10.56
C LEU A 437 -36.14 -10.35 -9.70
N THR A 438 -36.53 -10.10 -8.45
CA THR A 438 -36.84 -11.14 -7.46
C THR A 438 -38.22 -10.87 -6.83
N GLY A 439 -39.06 -11.89 -6.76
CA GLY A 439 -40.46 -11.81 -6.28
C GLY A 439 -41.46 -11.26 -7.31
N SER A 440 -42.56 -11.99 -7.53
CA SER A 440 -43.82 -11.62 -8.25
C SER A 440 -43.76 -10.94 -9.64
N ALA A 441 -42.59 -10.67 -10.20
CA ALA A 441 -42.41 -9.98 -11.50
C ALA A 441 -42.88 -10.78 -12.72
N HIS A 442 -43.32 -12.04 -12.54
CA HIS A 442 -44.03 -12.81 -13.58
C HIS A 442 -45.32 -12.12 -14.06
N ASN A 443 -45.89 -11.20 -13.27
CA ASN A 443 -47.11 -10.47 -13.61
C ASN A 443 -46.86 -9.20 -14.46
N GLY A 444 -45.68 -9.05 -15.06
CA GLY A 444 -45.39 -8.01 -16.06
C GLY A 444 -45.16 -6.58 -15.52
N ALA A 445 -45.38 -6.34 -14.23
CA ALA A 445 -45.11 -5.05 -13.59
C ALA A 445 -43.60 -4.77 -13.51
N GLN A 446 -43.22 -3.52 -13.80
CA GLN A 446 -41.83 -3.05 -13.72
C GLN A 446 -41.44 -2.76 -12.26
N GLY A 447 -41.07 -3.81 -11.53
CA GLY A 447 -40.44 -3.66 -10.21
C GLY A 447 -39.02 -3.11 -10.31
N SER A 448 -38.58 -2.40 -9.26
CA SER A 448 -37.17 -2.09 -9.04
C SER A 448 -36.38 -3.31 -8.57
N LEU A 449 -35.08 -3.36 -8.84
CA LEU A 449 -34.20 -4.37 -8.25
C LEU A 449 -34.13 -4.18 -6.72
N GLU A 450 -34.67 -5.14 -5.97
CA GLU A 450 -34.65 -5.10 -4.51
C GLU A 450 -33.42 -5.85 -3.98
N TRP A 451 -32.41 -5.10 -3.53
CA TRP A 451 -31.13 -5.64 -3.04
C TRP A 451 -31.31 -6.70 -1.94
N THR A 452 -32.25 -6.49 -1.03
CA THR A 452 -32.61 -7.39 0.07
C THR A 452 -33.25 -8.71 -0.36
N SER A 453 -33.70 -8.83 -1.63
CA SER A 453 -34.30 -10.05 -2.19
C SER A 453 -33.42 -10.81 -3.18
N LEU A 454 -32.18 -10.34 -3.45
CA LEU A 454 -31.18 -11.09 -4.21
C LEU A 454 -30.78 -12.40 -3.50
N ARG A 455 -30.76 -13.53 -4.20
CA ARG A 455 -30.46 -14.86 -3.64
C ARG A 455 -29.60 -15.68 -4.61
N PRO A 456 -28.63 -16.49 -4.17
CA PRO A 456 -27.78 -17.28 -5.07
C PRO A 456 -28.54 -18.23 -6.01
N GLU A 457 -29.70 -18.72 -5.58
CA GLU A 457 -30.51 -19.71 -6.30
C GLU A 457 -31.24 -19.10 -7.50
N THR A 458 -31.66 -17.84 -7.38
CA THR A 458 -32.43 -17.11 -8.41
C THR A 458 -31.60 -16.07 -9.15
N THR A 459 -30.62 -15.45 -8.49
CA THR A 459 -29.75 -14.42 -9.06
C THR A 459 -28.48 -15.05 -9.65
N ARG A 460 -28.57 -15.46 -10.92
CA ARG A 460 -27.47 -16.08 -11.68
C ARG A 460 -26.93 -15.10 -12.73
N ILE A 461 -25.65 -14.75 -12.64
CA ILE A 461 -25.03 -13.66 -13.39
C ILE A 461 -23.88 -14.22 -14.27
N PRO A 462 -23.97 -14.14 -15.61
CA PRO A 462 -22.88 -14.53 -16.50
C PRO A 462 -21.64 -13.63 -16.30
N SER A 463 -20.45 -14.22 -16.26
CA SER A 463 -19.18 -13.50 -16.10
C SER A 463 -18.04 -14.17 -16.91
N PRO A 464 -17.26 -13.41 -17.70
CA PRO A 464 -16.09 -13.93 -18.39
C PRO A 464 -14.89 -14.17 -17.47
N CYS A 465 -14.98 -13.76 -16.20
CA CYS A 465 -13.92 -13.92 -15.20
C CYS A 465 -13.98 -15.28 -14.47
N PHE A 466 -14.90 -16.18 -14.84
CA PHE A 466 -15.04 -17.50 -14.25
C PHE A 466 -14.92 -18.57 -15.33
N THR A 467 -14.32 -19.71 -14.98
CA THR A 467 -14.16 -20.89 -15.85
C THR A 467 -15.49 -21.29 -16.49
N ASN A 468 -15.52 -21.44 -17.82
CA ASN A 468 -16.73 -21.63 -18.61
C ASN A 468 -17.63 -22.76 -18.05
N GLY A 469 -18.92 -22.49 -17.88
CA GLY A 469 -19.91 -23.44 -17.33
C GLY A 469 -19.81 -23.70 -15.82
N ARG A 470 -18.75 -23.27 -15.13
CA ARG A 470 -18.65 -23.36 -13.66
C ARG A 470 -19.41 -22.24 -12.98
N THR A 471 -19.77 -22.46 -11.72
CA THR A 471 -20.51 -21.50 -10.90
C THR A 471 -19.86 -21.29 -9.54
N LYS A 472 -19.98 -20.08 -8.99
CA LYS A 472 -19.57 -19.79 -7.62
C LYS A 472 -20.50 -18.76 -6.98
N ILE A 473 -20.88 -18.99 -5.73
CA ILE A 473 -21.58 -17.99 -4.92
C ILE A 473 -20.55 -16.95 -4.49
N VAL A 474 -20.84 -15.67 -4.72
CA VAL A 474 -19.96 -14.55 -4.41
C VAL A 474 -20.72 -13.43 -3.72
N LEU A 475 -19.99 -12.67 -2.90
CA LEU A 475 -20.46 -11.39 -2.36
C LEU A 475 -20.32 -10.29 -3.42
N ILE A 476 -21.33 -9.43 -3.49
CA ILE A 476 -21.32 -8.15 -4.21
C ILE A 476 -21.72 -6.99 -3.28
N SER A 477 -21.32 -5.78 -3.63
CA SER A 477 -21.62 -4.53 -2.93
C SER A 477 -22.14 -3.45 -3.89
N GLN A 478 -22.91 -2.50 -3.38
CA GLN A 478 -23.35 -1.30 -4.10
C GLN A 478 -23.23 -0.06 -3.19
N PRO A 479 -22.89 1.14 -3.70
CA PRO A 479 -22.55 2.29 -2.85
C PRO A 479 -23.68 2.82 -1.95
N ASP A 480 -24.93 2.59 -2.35
CA ASP A 480 -26.16 2.95 -1.64
C ASP A 480 -26.61 1.87 -0.63
N GLN A 481 -26.03 0.68 -0.69
CA GLN A 481 -26.48 -0.50 0.05
C GLN A 481 -25.61 -0.76 1.30
N LYS A 482 -26.26 -0.87 2.46
CA LYS A 482 -25.58 -1.05 3.77
C LYS A 482 -25.13 -2.48 4.06
N THR A 483 -25.48 -3.43 3.20
CA THR A 483 -25.19 -4.86 3.33
C THR A 483 -24.63 -5.40 2.01
N HIS A 484 -23.82 -6.46 2.07
CA HIS A 484 -23.46 -7.22 0.89
C HIS A 484 -24.59 -8.20 0.52
N ALA A 485 -24.75 -8.47 -0.78
CA ALA A 485 -25.66 -9.50 -1.28
C ALA A 485 -24.87 -10.72 -1.79
N ASN A 486 -25.44 -11.91 -1.69
CA ASN A 486 -24.87 -13.14 -2.28
C ASN A 486 -25.57 -13.46 -3.61
N VAL A 487 -24.79 -13.65 -4.67
CA VAL A 487 -25.26 -13.99 -6.01
C VAL A 487 -24.42 -15.13 -6.60
N THR A 488 -24.96 -15.87 -7.56
CA THR A 488 -24.20 -16.92 -8.27
C THR A 488 -23.59 -16.37 -9.55
N MET A 489 -22.27 -16.27 -9.62
CA MET A 489 -21.56 -16.06 -10.89
C MET A 489 -21.55 -17.35 -11.70
N VAL A 490 -21.70 -17.22 -13.02
CA VAL A 490 -21.67 -18.32 -14.00
C VAL A 490 -20.61 -18.00 -15.06
N GLY A 491 -19.61 -18.86 -15.19
CA GLY A 491 -18.52 -18.67 -16.15
C GLY A 491 -18.96 -18.78 -17.60
N THR A 492 -18.39 -17.96 -18.47
CA THR A 492 -18.65 -17.94 -19.92
C THR A 492 -17.38 -18.21 -20.74
N ASP A 493 -17.55 -18.31 -22.05
CA ASP A 493 -16.50 -18.45 -23.06
C ASP A 493 -15.69 -17.17 -23.34
N GLY A 494 -16.10 -16.02 -22.80
CA GLY A 494 -15.44 -14.73 -23.07
C GLY A 494 -13.99 -14.61 -22.58
N GLY A 495 -13.62 -15.41 -21.56
CA GLY A 495 -12.24 -15.63 -21.10
C GLY A 495 -11.42 -14.39 -20.75
N PHE A 496 -10.10 -14.54 -20.79
CA PHE A 496 -9.13 -13.52 -20.38
C PHE A 496 -9.33 -12.14 -21.05
N PRO A 497 -9.52 -12.02 -22.39
CA PRO A 497 -9.69 -10.71 -23.02
C PRO A 497 -10.95 -9.96 -22.57
N ALA A 498 -12.04 -10.68 -22.26
CA ALA A 498 -13.26 -10.05 -21.74
C ALA A 498 -13.16 -9.76 -20.24
N CYS A 499 -12.55 -10.64 -19.44
CA CYS A 499 -12.31 -10.36 -18.02
C CYS A 499 -11.35 -9.18 -17.79
N ARG A 500 -10.28 -9.06 -18.61
CA ARG A 500 -9.32 -7.96 -18.55
C ARG A 500 -9.97 -6.57 -18.73
N ARG A 501 -11.04 -6.46 -19.52
CA ARG A 501 -11.80 -5.19 -19.67
C ARG A 501 -12.52 -4.79 -18.38
N LEU A 502 -13.04 -5.77 -17.62
CA LEU A 502 -13.64 -5.52 -16.31
C LEU A 502 -12.58 -5.12 -15.27
N VAL A 503 -11.38 -5.70 -15.35
CA VAL A 503 -10.21 -5.28 -14.54
C VAL A 503 -9.81 -3.84 -14.86
N GLU A 504 -9.68 -3.50 -16.14
CA GLU A 504 -9.30 -2.16 -16.63
C GLU A 504 -10.26 -1.06 -16.18
N VAL A 505 -11.58 -1.30 -16.26
CA VAL A 505 -12.61 -0.39 -15.72
C VAL A 505 -12.56 -0.32 -14.20
N MET A 506 -12.37 -1.45 -13.50
CA MET A 506 -12.29 -1.49 -12.03
C MET A 506 -11.05 -0.75 -11.50
N MET A 507 -9.97 -0.71 -12.27
CA MET A 507 -8.73 0.00 -11.92
C MET A 507 -8.79 1.52 -12.14
N ASP A 508 -9.83 2.06 -12.78
CA ASP A 508 -9.96 3.50 -13.06
C ASP A 508 -8.69 4.07 -13.73
N LYS A 509 -8.27 3.42 -14.83
CA LYS A 509 -7.01 3.73 -15.53
C LYS A 509 -7.04 5.12 -16.21
N ASP A 510 -8.22 5.57 -16.64
CA ASP A 510 -8.44 6.88 -17.28
C ASP A 510 -8.67 8.03 -16.28
N ALA A 511 -8.55 7.76 -14.97
CA ALA A 511 -8.63 8.75 -13.91
C ALA A 511 -7.71 9.97 -14.14
N VAL A 512 -8.16 11.14 -13.69
CA VAL A 512 -7.47 12.42 -13.92
C VAL A 512 -6.12 12.46 -13.22
N CYS A 513 -5.06 12.12 -13.96
CA CYS A 513 -3.68 12.19 -13.52
C CYS A 513 -3.23 13.65 -13.35
N THR A 514 -3.25 14.16 -12.12
CA THR A 514 -2.89 15.55 -11.77
C THR A 514 -1.39 15.81 -11.86
N SER A 515 -0.56 14.79 -11.59
CA SER A 515 0.90 14.83 -11.64
C SER A 515 1.40 13.61 -12.40
N LYS A 516 2.04 13.80 -13.56
CA LYS A 516 2.54 12.68 -14.38
C LYS A 516 3.92 12.16 -13.91
N SER A 517 4.24 10.89 -14.10
CA SER A 517 3.38 9.77 -14.53
C SER A 517 2.43 9.29 -13.42
N CYS A 518 1.32 8.65 -13.80
CA CYS A 518 0.40 7.99 -12.88
C CYS A 518 0.24 6.51 -13.23
N SER A 519 -0.05 5.70 -12.23
CA SER A 519 -0.34 4.27 -12.35
C SER A 519 -1.80 4.04 -12.77
N PHE A 520 -2.73 4.11 -11.82
CA PHE A 520 -4.17 3.94 -11.97
C PHE A 520 -4.91 4.66 -10.82
N GLY A 521 -6.21 4.93 -10.95
CA GLY A 521 -6.97 5.73 -9.97
C GLY A 521 -6.41 7.14 -9.74
N GLY A 522 -5.70 7.70 -10.74
CA GLY A 522 -5.10 9.04 -10.70
C GLY A 522 -3.84 9.16 -9.82
N VAL A 523 -3.35 8.05 -9.27
CA VAL A 523 -2.22 8.03 -8.33
C VAL A 523 -0.89 8.25 -9.05
N TYR A 524 -0.13 9.26 -8.64
CA TYR A 524 1.24 9.51 -9.13
C TYR A 524 2.16 8.32 -8.83
N GLN A 525 2.92 7.89 -9.83
CA GLN A 525 3.95 6.86 -9.71
C GLN A 525 5.10 7.18 -10.68
N PRO A 526 6.36 7.27 -10.24
CA PRO A 526 7.53 7.34 -11.14
C PRO A 526 7.54 6.16 -12.10
N SER A 527 7.81 6.39 -13.39
CA SER A 527 7.83 5.31 -14.38
C SER A 527 8.89 4.26 -14.00
N LEU A 528 8.45 3.03 -13.73
CA LEU A 528 9.33 1.89 -13.46
C LEU A 528 10.19 1.56 -14.70
N MET A 529 9.64 1.77 -15.90
CA MET A 529 10.36 1.57 -17.16
C MET A 529 11.35 2.70 -17.50
N GLU A 530 11.37 3.79 -16.75
CA GLU A 530 12.40 4.83 -16.83
C GLU A 530 13.39 4.76 -15.65
N THR A 531 12.87 4.70 -14.43
CA THR A 531 13.61 4.88 -13.17
C THR A 531 14.00 3.59 -12.46
N PHE A 532 13.47 2.43 -12.89
CA PHE A 532 13.67 1.13 -12.23
C PHE A 532 13.80 -0.03 -13.24
N LYS A 533 14.58 0.20 -14.31
CA LYS A 533 14.66 -0.68 -15.49
C LYS A 533 15.18 -2.08 -15.20
N THR A 534 16.30 -2.19 -14.49
CA THR A 534 17.16 -3.40 -14.39
C THR A 534 17.04 -4.14 -13.06
N ALA A 535 16.82 -3.42 -11.97
CA ALA A 535 16.76 -3.95 -10.62
C ALA A 535 15.71 -5.07 -10.45
N PRO A 536 15.87 -6.02 -9.50
CA PRO A 536 14.89 -7.08 -9.31
C PRO A 536 13.56 -6.54 -8.79
N ILE A 537 12.45 -7.17 -9.21
CA ILE A 537 11.11 -6.96 -8.63
C ILE A 537 10.71 -8.27 -7.93
N ILE A 538 10.40 -8.20 -6.64
CA ILE A 538 9.94 -9.35 -5.85
C ILE A 538 8.45 -9.16 -5.52
N ALA A 539 7.63 -10.10 -5.98
CA ALA A 539 6.18 -10.11 -5.77
C ALA A 539 5.81 -11.13 -4.67
N LEU A 540 4.97 -10.70 -3.72
CA LEU A 540 4.70 -11.40 -2.46
C LEU A 540 3.22 -11.78 -2.27
N SER A 541 2.93 -12.49 -1.18
CA SER A 541 1.57 -12.88 -0.75
C SER A 541 0.79 -13.59 -1.87
N TYR A 542 -0.37 -13.07 -2.30
CA TYR A 542 -1.19 -13.77 -3.29
C TYR A 542 -0.54 -13.91 -4.67
N PHE A 543 0.48 -13.09 -5.03
CA PHE A 543 1.26 -13.35 -6.25
C PHE A 543 2.00 -14.69 -6.18
N TYR A 544 2.48 -15.13 -5.01
CA TYR A 544 3.04 -16.48 -4.87
C TYR A 544 1.91 -17.51 -4.77
N ASP A 545 0.94 -17.32 -3.85
CA ASP A 545 -0.11 -18.28 -3.52
C ASP A 545 -1.13 -18.57 -4.66
N ARG A 546 -1.02 -17.90 -5.82
CA ARG A 546 -1.81 -18.17 -7.03
C ARG A 546 -1.03 -18.59 -8.25
N LEU A 547 0.23 -18.17 -8.38
CA LEU A 547 1.00 -18.40 -9.60
C LEU A 547 1.84 -19.69 -9.52
N GLU A 548 2.35 -20.03 -8.33
CA GLU A 548 3.16 -21.25 -8.15
C GLU A 548 2.35 -22.55 -8.34
N PRO A 549 1.11 -22.70 -7.81
CA PRO A 549 0.31 -23.92 -8.03
C PRO A 549 -0.05 -24.18 -9.50
N LEU A 550 -0.02 -23.14 -10.34
CA LEU A 550 -0.28 -23.22 -11.78
C LEU A 550 0.97 -23.53 -12.62
N GLY A 551 2.11 -23.74 -11.97
CA GLY A 551 3.39 -24.06 -12.60
C GLY A 551 4.17 -22.83 -13.12
N LEU A 552 3.80 -21.61 -12.72
CA LEU A 552 4.60 -20.43 -13.01
C LEU A 552 5.83 -20.43 -12.10
N GLY A 553 7.03 -20.35 -12.69
CA GLY A 553 8.29 -20.50 -11.94
C GLY A 553 8.55 -19.38 -10.92
N PRO A 554 9.54 -19.55 -10.01
CA PRO A 554 9.94 -18.51 -9.06
C PRO A 554 10.49 -17.24 -9.74
N LYS A 555 10.74 -17.31 -11.05
CA LYS A 555 10.99 -16.21 -11.96
C LYS A 555 10.16 -16.40 -13.24
N PHE A 556 9.54 -15.34 -13.73
CA PHE A 556 8.75 -15.33 -14.96
C PHE A 556 8.70 -13.93 -15.57
N LYS A 557 8.36 -13.83 -16.86
CA LYS A 557 8.06 -12.57 -17.54
C LYS A 557 6.56 -12.31 -17.58
N ILE A 558 6.15 -11.05 -17.69
CA ILE A 558 4.72 -10.67 -17.69
C ILE A 558 3.94 -11.36 -18.82
N LYS A 559 4.55 -11.59 -20.00
CA LYS A 559 3.96 -12.39 -21.08
C LYS A 559 3.75 -13.88 -20.73
N ASP A 560 4.53 -14.44 -19.82
CA ASP A 560 4.36 -15.81 -19.35
C ASP A 560 3.13 -15.92 -18.43
N LEU A 561 2.92 -14.89 -17.58
CA LEU A 561 1.69 -14.71 -16.81
C LEU A 561 0.47 -14.50 -17.72
N GLU A 562 0.59 -13.69 -18.79
CA GLU A 562 -0.47 -13.51 -19.80
C GLU A 562 -0.85 -14.84 -20.46
N ALA A 563 0.14 -15.65 -20.85
CA ALA A 563 -0.08 -16.98 -21.43
C ALA A 563 -0.73 -17.97 -20.43
N VAL A 564 -0.36 -17.95 -19.15
CA VAL A 564 -1.02 -18.78 -18.12
C VAL A 564 -2.45 -18.28 -17.85
N ALA A 565 -2.69 -16.97 -17.83
CA ALA A 565 -4.02 -16.39 -17.67
C ALA A 565 -4.96 -16.80 -18.82
N HIS A 566 -4.49 -16.73 -20.08
CA HIS A 566 -5.22 -17.25 -21.25
C HIS A 566 -5.60 -18.73 -21.08
N ARG A 567 -4.64 -19.60 -20.76
CA ARG A 567 -4.89 -21.05 -20.58
C ARG A 567 -5.85 -21.35 -19.42
N ALA A 568 -5.71 -20.66 -18.28
CA ALA A 568 -6.57 -20.84 -17.11
C ALA A 568 -8.01 -20.34 -17.34
N CYS A 569 -8.20 -19.29 -18.15
CA CYS A 569 -9.53 -18.83 -18.57
C CYS A 569 -10.17 -19.74 -19.63
N ALA A 570 -9.38 -20.43 -20.45
CA ALA A 570 -9.85 -21.38 -21.45
C ALA A 570 -10.02 -22.82 -20.92
N TYR A 571 -9.60 -23.10 -19.68
CA TYR A 571 -9.64 -24.41 -19.06
C TYR A 571 -11.06 -25.01 -19.00
N SER A 572 -11.17 -26.31 -19.23
CA SER A 572 -12.39 -27.09 -19.00
C SER A 572 -12.07 -28.52 -18.55
N ASN A 573 -13.09 -29.27 -18.12
CA ASN A 573 -12.92 -30.70 -17.81
C ASN A 573 -12.68 -31.56 -19.07
N THR A 574 -12.99 -31.07 -20.27
CA THR A 574 -12.73 -31.74 -21.56
C THR A 574 -11.44 -31.30 -22.23
N ASP A 575 -10.93 -30.11 -21.91
CA ASP A 575 -9.64 -29.59 -22.38
C ASP A 575 -8.86 -29.00 -21.20
N THR A 576 -7.80 -29.70 -20.80
CA THR A 576 -6.95 -29.32 -19.66
C THR A 576 -5.98 -28.19 -19.96
N GLN A 577 -5.93 -27.67 -21.20
CA GLN A 577 -5.06 -26.56 -21.61
C GLN A 577 -3.57 -26.80 -21.24
N GLY A 578 -3.14 -28.06 -21.20
CA GLY A 578 -1.77 -28.46 -20.84
C GLY A 578 -1.41 -28.34 -19.35
N PHE A 579 -2.38 -28.12 -18.45
CA PHE A 579 -2.12 -28.13 -17.00
C PHE A 579 -1.91 -29.55 -16.45
N GLY A 580 -0.97 -29.68 -15.51
CA GLY A 580 -0.76 -30.91 -14.73
C GLY A 580 -1.78 -31.07 -13.59
N ALA A 581 -1.89 -32.27 -13.03
CA ALA A 581 -2.93 -32.64 -12.06
C ALA A 581 -3.03 -31.71 -10.83
N ALA A 582 -1.92 -31.18 -10.33
CA ALA A 582 -1.94 -30.22 -9.21
C ALA A 582 -2.56 -28.87 -9.58
N ALA A 583 -2.22 -28.33 -10.75
CA ALA A 583 -2.81 -27.10 -11.28
C ALA A 583 -4.30 -27.29 -11.62
N ILE A 584 -4.68 -28.45 -12.15
CA ILE A 584 -6.08 -28.84 -12.35
C ILE A 584 -6.85 -28.82 -11.03
N ALA A 585 -6.29 -29.37 -9.93
CA ALA A 585 -6.96 -29.38 -8.64
C ALA A 585 -7.21 -27.97 -8.07
N GLU A 586 -6.27 -27.03 -8.25
CA GLU A 586 -6.46 -25.61 -7.87
C GLU A 586 -7.52 -24.92 -8.76
N LEU A 587 -7.53 -25.19 -10.07
CA LEU A 587 -8.55 -24.68 -11.00
C LEU A 587 -9.96 -25.20 -10.68
N GLU A 588 -10.08 -26.46 -10.27
CA GLU A 588 -11.36 -27.08 -9.88
C GLU A 588 -11.91 -26.51 -8.55
N ASP A 589 -11.06 -26.24 -7.55
CA ASP A 589 -11.45 -25.54 -6.30
C ASP A 589 -11.75 -24.04 -6.52
N ARG A 590 -11.16 -23.45 -7.57
CA ARG A 590 -11.24 -22.01 -7.88
C ARG A 590 -11.73 -21.72 -9.30
N PRO A 591 -13.05 -21.82 -9.55
CA PRO A 591 -13.69 -21.28 -10.76
C PRO A 591 -13.35 -19.81 -11.06
N GLU A 592 -12.95 -19.02 -10.04
CA GLU A 592 -12.55 -17.63 -10.18
C GLU A 592 -11.05 -17.42 -10.52
N THR A 593 -10.27 -18.48 -10.81
CA THR A 593 -8.84 -18.34 -11.13
C THR A 593 -8.60 -17.45 -12.35
N CYS A 594 -9.51 -17.45 -13.32
CA CYS A 594 -9.49 -16.54 -14.46
C CYS A 594 -9.55 -15.06 -14.02
N LEU A 595 -10.37 -14.73 -13.01
CA LEU A 595 -10.43 -13.40 -12.38
C LEU A 595 -9.09 -13.04 -11.74
N ASP A 596 -8.56 -13.91 -10.87
CA ASP A 596 -7.33 -13.67 -10.12
C ASP A 596 -6.15 -13.36 -11.07
N LEU A 597 -5.99 -14.16 -12.12
CA LEU A 597 -4.91 -13.99 -13.09
C LEU A 597 -5.12 -12.77 -14.00
N SER A 598 -6.36 -12.50 -14.41
CA SER A 598 -6.68 -11.27 -15.17
C SER A 598 -6.39 -10.01 -14.35
N PHE A 599 -6.69 -10.04 -13.05
CA PHE A 599 -6.37 -8.95 -12.13
C PHE A 599 -4.87 -8.81 -11.88
N MET A 600 -4.15 -9.89 -11.58
CA MET A 600 -2.69 -9.85 -11.38
C MET A 600 -1.94 -9.39 -12.64
N HIS A 601 -2.38 -9.85 -13.82
CA HIS A 601 -1.82 -9.37 -15.08
C HIS A 601 -2.11 -7.87 -15.27
N GLY A 602 -3.36 -7.43 -15.13
CA GLY A 602 -3.74 -6.02 -15.26
C GLY A 602 -2.98 -5.11 -14.29
N LEU A 603 -2.83 -5.53 -13.02
CA LEU A 603 -2.08 -4.79 -12.02
C LEU A 603 -0.61 -4.57 -12.43
N LEU A 604 0.06 -5.60 -12.96
CA LEU A 604 1.45 -5.51 -13.40
C LEU A 604 1.61 -4.76 -14.74
N SER A 605 0.81 -5.10 -15.76
CA SER A 605 0.99 -4.60 -17.14
C SER A 605 0.36 -3.23 -17.38
N LEU A 606 -0.80 -2.95 -16.77
CA LEU A 606 -1.61 -1.75 -17.01
C LEU A 606 -1.51 -0.77 -15.83
N GLY A 607 -1.54 -1.29 -14.60
CA GLY A 607 -1.42 -0.48 -13.39
C GLY A 607 -0.02 0.02 -13.13
N TYR A 608 0.97 -0.88 -13.13
CA TYR A 608 2.38 -0.55 -12.91
C TYR A 608 3.19 -0.34 -14.21
N GLU A 609 2.53 -0.41 -15.37
CA GLU A 609 3.09 -0.11 -16.71
C GLU A 609 4.39 -0.87 -17.01
N LEU A 610 4.50 -2.12 -16.55
CA LEU A 610 5.67 -2.96 -16.78
C LEU A 610 5.56 -3.67 -18.14
N GLY A 611 6.63 -3.56 -18.94
CA GLY A 611 6.73 -4.20 -20.26
C GLY A 611 6.68 -5.73 -20.20
N SER A 612 6.15 -6.34 -21.26
CA SER A 612 5.88 -7.79 -21.39
C SER A 612 7.08 -8.71 -21.11
N ASP A 613 8.30 -8.26 -21.42
CA ASP A 613 9.56 -8.98 -21.18
C ASP A 613 10.21 -8.71 -19.80
N ARG A 614 9.58 -7.91 -18.93
CA ARG A 614 10.08 -7.63 -17.58
C ARG A 614 9.99 -8.89 -16.70
N GLU A 615 11.12 -9.31 -16.15
CA GLU A 615 11.18 -10.39 -15.17
C GLU A 615 10.63 -9.92 -13.81
N ILE A 616 9.73 -10.73 -13.26
CA ILE A 616 9.22 -10.71 -11.88
C ILE A 616 9.73 -11.96 -11.18
N SER A 617 10.09 -11.86 -9.90
CA SER A 617 10.34 -13.03 -9.04
C SER A 617 9.22 -13.19 -8.00
N ILE A 618 8.76 -14.42 -7.76
CA ILE A 618 7.83 -14.76 -6.67
C ILE A 618 8.50 -15.71 -5.69
N ALA A 619 8.26 -15.49 -4.39
CA ALA A 619 8.77 -16.38 -3.34
C ALA A 619 7.92 -16.27 -2.07
N LYS A 620 7.68 -17.41 -1.41
CA LYS A 620 7.16 -17.46 -0.05
C LYS A 620 8.25 -17.27 1.01
N LYS A 621 9.45 -17.80 0.74
CA LYS A 621 10.61 -17.75 1.65
C LYS A 621 11.89 -17.33 0.95
N LEU A 622 12.76 -16.64 1.69
CA LEU A 622 14.12 -16.29 1.28
C LEU A 622 15.09 -16.57 2.43
N GLY A 623 16.18 -17.30 2.17
CA GLY A 623 17.12 -17.72 3.22
C GLY A 623 16.48 -18.57 4.34
N GLY A 624 15.38 -19.27 4.04
CA GLY A 624 14.59 -19.99 5.05
C GLY A 624 13.79 -19.10 6.00
N THR A 625 13.52 -17.85 5.61
CA THR A 625 12.69 -16.87 6.35
C THR A 625 11.43 -16.58 5.54
N GLU A 626 10.26 -16.47 6.18
CA GLU A 626 9.01 -16.05 5.51
C GLU A 626 9.14 -14.63 4.96
N LEU A 627 8.62 -14.39 3.75
CA LEU A 627 8.59 -13.07 3.13
C LEU A 627 7.26 -12.35 3.41
N GLY A 628 7.38 -11.05 3.67
CA GLY A 628 6.29 -10.17 4.08
C GLY A 628 6.84 -9.03 4.94
N TRP A 629 5.97 -8.20 5.50
CA TRP A 629 6.38 -7.01 6.24
C TRP A 629 6.94 -7.29 7.66
N CYS A 630 6.69 -8.47 8.24
CA CYS A 630 6.97 -8.76 9.65
C CYS A 630 8.44 -8.56 10.07
N LEU A 631 9.42 -9.05 9.29
CA LEU A 631 10.84 -8.91 9.63
C LEU A 631 11.29 -7.44 9.60
N GLY A 632 10.95 -6.69 8.55
CA GLY A 632 11.28 -5.27 8.42
C GLY A 632 10.66 -4.41 9.52
N ALA A 633 9.40 -4.67 9.87
CA ALA A 633 8.73 -4.05 11.01
C ALA A 633 9.43 -4.40 12.34
N GLN A 634 9.85 -5.64 12.51
CA GLN A 634 10.54 -6.07 13.73
C GLN A 634 11.93 -5.43 13.87
N LEU A 635 12.69 -5.34 12.78
CA LEU A 635 13.98 -4.67 12.71
C LEU A 635 13.83 -3.18 13.07
N ALA A 636 12.81 -2.50 12.53
CA ALA A 636 12.50 -1.10 12.85
C ALA A 636 12.11 -0.90 14.32
N VAL A 637 11.28 -1.77 14.89
CA VAL A 637 10.92 -1.75 16.33
C VAL A 637 12.14 -1.93 17.24
N LEU A 638 13.03 -2.87 16.90
CA LEU A 638 14.26 -3.11 17.65
C LEU A 638 15.25 -1.95 17.57
N ASP A 639 15.21 -1.15 16.50
CA ASP A 639 15.97 0.08 16.41
C ASP A 639 15.30 1.23 17.18
N GLU A 640 14.03 1.56 16.88
CA GLU A 640 13.30 2.71 17.47
C GLU A 640 13.17 2.62 18.99
N HIS A 641 13.11 1.43 19.59
CA HIS A 641 12.83 1.29 21.03
C HIS A 641 14.00 0.79 21.87
N GLY A 642 15.03 0.19 21.27
CA GLY A 642 16.16 -0.39 21.99
C GLY A 642 15.77 -1.65 22.78
N LEU A 643 16.35 -1.84 23.97
CA LEU A 643 15.95 -2.92 24.87
C LEU A 643 14.69 -2.53 25.67
N ILE A 644 13.64 -3.35 25.59
CA ILE A 644 12.41 -3.20 26.37
C ILE A 644 12.27 -4.40 27.30
N CYS A 645 12.01 -4.18 28.59
CA CYS A 645 11.74 -5.24 29.56
C CYS A 645 10.51 -4.92 30.44
N LYS A 646 9.67 -5.91 30.76
CA LYS A 646 8.78 -5.88 31.94
C LYS A 646 9.63 -6.06 33.21
N ALA A 647 9.26 -5.38 34.30
CA ALA A 647 9.85 -5.57 35.62
C ALA A 647 9.63 -7.00 36.14
#